data_AF-A0A7V9NPP9-F1
#
_entry.id   AF-A0A7V9NPP9-F1
#
_cell.length_a   1.000
_cell.length_b   1.000
_cell.length_c   1.000
_cell.angle_alpha   90.00
_cell.angle_beta   90.00
_cell.angle_gamma   90.00
#
_symmetry.space_group_name_H-M   'P 1'
#
loop_
_entity.id
_entity.type
_entity.pdbx_description
1 polymer ?
#
loop_
_entity_poly.entity_id
_entity_poly.type
_entity_poly.pdbx_seq_one_letter_code
_entity_poly.pdbx_strand_id
1 'polypeptide(L)'
;MPSKDSKTNFALLRDKILDKSGKEYWRSVEEFVDAPEFEEFVKHEYPAHSEEWDNSLSRRNFVKVMGASLALAGLSGCVIQPAEKIVPYVTQPEEIVVGKPLFYATAMTLGGVATGLLAKSNEGRPTKIEGNPDHPGSLGATDTLAQASLLGMYDPDRSQQVLYRGNPTTWQNFMSQVRSAIEQNRADGGAGVRFLSETITSPTLIAQFNQLFTELPNAKLYQYEPVNSDNAMTGARMAFGAPVHTIYKFDQAQRILSLDKDIFSDFNVRYTKDYNKARVFSEEKQEINRLYMVETTLSITGAKADHRLAVKPSQMVEIAKSIAAAIGVSGAASTYTENAQWIAALAKDLLEHKGTSIVVAGENQPPVVHALAHSMNAALGNVGTTVSYTEPFQPNAAMSQIDGLRQLVGEIDGGAVKMLIVLGANPVYNTPIDLRLNAERMNKIPLRIHLGMYADETAELCHWHIAEKHYLETWSDTRAFDGTVSIVQPLIQPLYDGKSSHEMVQLFSRENFDKKDLDIVKEFWQKQGFAGAPKTGATAASANSNGSATNAQTRTQTAPTAQNSAANSNSTTANSATAQTPNASSPQNQTATASPVAPRNFEDNWRKVIHDGLIPNTAAAAKSVSVNTGFLSQPQANPVNNGGLEVSILPDPSVYDGRFANNGWLQELPNPLTKITWSNVALVSPNTAANLKLNQAR
;
A
#
# COMPACT_ATOMS: atom_id res chain seq x y z
N MET A 1 24.11 8.09 -30.40
CA MET A 1 25.54 7.67 -30.44
C MET A 1 26.36 8.81 -29.87
N PRO A 2 27.32 8.57 -28.95
CA PRO A 2 28.13 9.64 -28.39
C PRO A 2 28.97 10.28 -29.51
N SER A 3 29.05 11.61 -29.54
CA SER A 3 29.85 12.36 -30.51
C SER A 3 31.33 11.97 -30.41
N LYS A 4 32.11 12.21 -31.48
CA LYS A 4 33.56 11.96 -31.51
C LYS A 4 34.33 12.74 -30.44
N ASP A 5 33.73 13.77 -29.84
CA ASP A 5 34.35 14.63 -28.83
C ASP A 5 34.32 14.04 -27.41
N SER A 6 33.52 13.00 -27.15
CA SER A 6 33.47 12.37 -25.82
C SER A 6 34.78 11.67 -25.42
N LYS A 7 35.56 11.19 -26.40
CA LYS A 7 36.84 10.51 -26.14
C LYS A 7 37.94 11.45 -25.65
N THR A 8 37.89 12.71 -26.06
CA THR A 8 38.84 13.75 -25.62
C THR A 8 38.60 14.14 -24.16
N ASN A 9 37.32 14.09 -23.72
CA ASN A 9 36.94 14.36 -22.33
C ASN A 9 37.45 13.32 -21.33
N PHE A 10 37.47 12.02 -21.67
CA PHE A 10 37.87 10.97 -20.72
C PHE A 10 39.36 11.01 -20.31
N ALA A 11 40.26 11.39 -21.21
CA ALA A 11 41.69 11.50 -20.90
C ALA A 11 41.96 12.69 -19.96
N LEU A 12 41.36 13.84 -20.25
CA LEU A 12 41.41 15.04 -19.40
C LEU A 12 40.77 14.79 -18.03
N LEU A 13 39.62 14.08 -17.99
CA LEU A 13 38.97 13.63 -16.75
C LEU A 13 39.92 12.80 -15.89
N ARG A 14 40.54 11.76 -16.49
CA ARG A 14 41.40 10.83 -15.76
C ARG A 14 42.57 11.55 -15.13
N ASP A 15 43.22 12.43 -15.89
CA ASP A 15 44.41 13.12 -15.42
C ASP A 15 44.06 14.17 -14.36
N LYS A 16 42.92 14.88 -14.46
CA LYS A 16 42.44 15.82 -13.42
C LYS A 16 41.99 15.11 -12.12
N ILE A 17 41.43 13.91 -12.23
CA ILE A 17 41.07 13.04 -11.08
C ILE A 17 42.33 12.50 -10.39
N LEU A 18 43.35 12.11 -11.15
CA LEU A 18 44.58 11.55 -10.59
C LEU A 18 45.53 12.61 -10.00
N ASP A 19 45.44 13.87 -10.45
CA ASP A 19 46.29 14.98 -9.99
C ASP A 19 45.76 15.65 -8.70
N LYS A 20 44.49 15.44 -8.33
CA LYS A 20 43.92 15.97 -7.08
C LYS A 20 43.86 14.91 -5.98
N SER A 21 44.62 15.11 -4.90
CA SER A 21 44.44 14.38 -3.64
C SER A 21 43.74 15.27 -2.60
N GLY A 22 42.44 15.06 -2.37
CA GLY A 22 41.65 15.85 -1.41
C GLY A 22 40.19 15.41 -1.27
N LYS A 23 39.49 15.92 -0.24
CA LYS A 23 38.05 15.69 0.02
C LYS A 23 37.21 16.86 -0.53
N GLU A 24 37.19 17.03 -1.84
CA GLU A 24 36.35 18.01 -2.51
C GLU A 24 35.13 17.27 -3.07
N TYR A 25 33.92 17.65 -2.64
CA TYR A 25 32.68 17.03 -3.07
C TYR A 25 32.10 17.77 -4.28
N TRP A 26 31.60 17.01 -5.24
CA TRP A 26 31.00 17.48 -6.49
C TRP A 26 29.70 16.70 -6.74
N ARG A 27 28.72 17.32 -7.38
CA ARG A 27 27.38 16.75 -7.61
C ARG A 27 27.30 15.99 -8.94
N SER A 28 28.11 16.38 -9.91
CA SER A 28 28.30 15.66 -11.17
C SER A 28 29.77 15.66 -11.61
N VAL A 29 30.14 14.69 -12.44
CA VAL A 29 31.50 14.58 -12.97
C VAL A 29 31.82 15.80 -13.83
N GLU A 30 30.80 16.35 -14.49
CA GLU A 30 30.85 17.53 -15.34
C GLU A 30 31.09 18.82 -14.52
N GLU A 31 30.52 18.93 -13.31
CA GLU A 31 30.80 20.01 -12.34
C GLU A 31 32.25 19.93 -11.84
N PHE A 32 32.77 18.73 -11.56
CA PHE A 32 34.16 18.56 -11.12
C PHE A 32 35.19 18.97 -12.18
N VAL A 33 34.84 18.84 -13.45
CA VAL A 33 35.75 19.07 -14.58
C VAL A 33 35.68 20.52 -15.09
N ASP A 34 34.74 21.33 -14.61
CA ASP A 34 34.45 22.69 -15.12
C ASP A 34 34.19 22.66 -16.63
N ALA A 35 33.37 21.71 -17.10
CA ALA A 35 33.11 21.56 -18.54
C ALA A 35 32.38 22.81 -19.08
N PRO A 36 32.85 23.44 -20.19
CA PRO A 36 32.18 24.60 -20.78
C PRO A 36 30.73 24.34 -21.16
N GLU A 37 30.42 23.10 -21.55
CA GLU A 37 29.08 22.63 -21.90
C GLU A 37 28.13 22.62 -20.69
N PHE A 38 28.65 22.34 -19.49
CA PHE A 38 27.89 22.38 -18.25
C PHE A 38 27.64 23.83 -17.80
N GLU A 39 28.61 24.72 -17.96
CA GLU A 39 28.40 26.16 -17.75
C GLU A 39 27.32 26.72 -18.68
N GLU A 40 27.32 26.30 -19.94
CA GLU A 40 26.33 26.73 -20.93
C GLU A 40 24.94 26.15 -20.64
N PHE A 41 24.87 24.91 -20.17
CA PHE A 41 23.65 24.28 -19.66
C PHE A 41 23.10 25.04 -18.44
N VAL A 42 23.93 25.35 -17.44
CA VAL A 42 23.53 26.12 -16.25
C VAL A 42 23.07 27.54 -16.62
N LYS A 43 23.74 28.20 -17.56
CA LYS A 43 23.34 29.52 -18.08
C LYS A 43 22.01 29.49 -18.85
N HIS A 44 21.70 28.38 -19.54
CA HIS A 44 20.41 28.17 -20.20
C HIS A 44 19.28 27.87 -19.21
N GLU A 45 19.56 27.01 -18.22
CA GLU A 45 18.57 26.55 -17.23
C GLU A 45 18.21 27.67 -16.24
N TYR A 46 19.17 28.56 -15.93
CA TYR A 46 19.00 29.71 -15.05
C TYR A 46 19.48 31.02 -15.71
N PRO A 47 18.69 31.63 -16.60
CA PRO A 47 19.05 32.90 -17.21
C PRO A 47 19.18 33.99 -16.14
N ALA A 48 20.40 34.51 -15.93
CA ALA A 48 20.74 35.56 -14.98
C ALA A 48 20.19 36.95 -15.39
N HIS A 49 18.86 37.10 -15.47
CA HIS A 49 18.20 38.37 -15.81
C HIS A 49 17.39 38.98 -14.65
N SER A 50 17.63 38.58 -13.39
CA SER A 50 16.95 39.21 -12.25
C SER A 50 17.73 40.32 -11.54
N GLU A 51 19.00 40.59 -11.86
CA GLU A 51 19.77 41.63 -11.18
C GLU A 51 20.73 42.36 -12.13
N GLU A 52 20.23 43.39 -12.82
CA GLU A 52 20.94 44.67 -13.02
C GLU A 52 19.97 45.67 -13.69
N TRP A 53 19.34 46.52 -12.86
CA TRP A 53 18.52 47.63 -13.36
C TRP A 53 19.44 48.82 -13.63
N ASP A 54 19.77 49.05 -14.89
CA ASP A 54 20.51 50.25 -15.31
C ASP A 54 19.71 51.52 -14.96
N ASN A 55 20.29 52.38 -14.12
CA ASN A 55 19.68 53.60 -13.59
C ASN A 55 19.66 54.77 -14.60
N SER A 56 19.77 54.51 -15.90
CA SER A 56 19.77 55.53 -16.96
C SER A 56 18.37 55.86 -17.54
N LEU A 57 17.29 55.32 -16.97
CA LEU A 57 15.92 55.55 -17.44
C LEU A 57 15.37 56.93 -17.05
N SER A 58 15.58 57.92 -17.92
CA SER A 58 14.85 59.20 -17.84
C SER A 58 13.33 58.99 -18.01
N ARG A 59 12.50 59.81 -17.36
CA ARG A 59 11.02 59.77 -17.46
C ARG A 59 10.51 59.73 -18.92
N ARG A 60 11.23 60.36 -19.86
CA ARG A 60 10.90 60.35 -21.29
C ARG A 60 11.23 59.01 -21.96
N ASN A 61 12.33 58.35 -21.58
CA ASN A 61 12.64 57.00 -22.06
C ASN A 61 11.70 55.96 -21.46
N PHE A 62 11.30 56.11 -20.19
CA PHE A 62 10.28 55.26 -19.59
C PHE A 62 8.93 55.33 -20.32
N VAL A 63 8.46 56.53 -20.70
CA VAL A 63 7.22 56.67 -21.48
C VAL A 63 7.37 56.15 -22.92
N LYS A 64 8.55 56.27 -23.55
CA LYS A 64 8.81 55.65 -24.86
C LYS A 64 8.82 54.13 -24.78
N VAL A 65 9.45 53.56 -23.76
CA VAL A 65 9.48 52.10 -23.54
C VAL A 65 8.09 51.62 -23.19
N MET A 66 7.36 52.23 -22.25
CA MET A 66 5.96 51.89 -21.96
C MET A 66 5.04 52.03 -23.17
N GLY A 67 5.20 53.07 -23.99
CA GLY A 67 4.44 53.27 -25.23
C GLY A 67 4.79 52.22 -26.30
N ALA A 68 6.06 51.85 -26.44
CA ALA A 68 6.50 50.77 -27.32
C ALA A 68 6.04 49.40 -26.82
N SER A 69 6.09 49.15 -25.51
CA SER A 69 5.60 47.93 -24.86
C SER A 69 4.08 47.81 -24.94
N LEU A 70 3.32 48.91 -24.84
CA LEU A 70 1.87 48.91 -25.08
C LEU A 70 1.53 48.71 -26.56
N ALA A 71 2.33 49.24 -27.49
CA ALA A 71 2.17 48.98 -28.92
C ALA A 71 2.52 47.53 -29.31
N LEU A 72 3.57 46.95 -28.72
CA LEU A 72 3.94 45.53 -28.86
C LEU A 72 2.94 44.60 -28.14
N ALA A 73 2.46 44.99 -26.96
CA ALA A 73 1.42 44.26 -26.23
C ALA A 73 0.07 44.28 -26.97
N GLY A 74 -0.25 45.38 -27.65
CA GLY A 74 -1.41 45.50 -28.55
C GLY A 74 -1.29 44.66 -29.82
N LEU A 75 -0.07 44.36 -30.28
CA LEU A 75 0.20 43.44 -31.39
C LEU A 75 0.22 41.96 -30.96
N SER A 76 0.56 41.67 -29.70
CA SER A 76 0.38 40.33 -29.10
C SER A 76 -1.04 40.08 -28.56
N GLY A 77 -1.89 41.10 -28.47
CA GLY A 77 -3.32 40.96 -28.15
C GLY A 77 -4.13 40.23 -29.23
N CYS A 78 -3.53 39.98 -30.40
CA CYS A 78 -4.05 39.13 -31.46
C CYS A 78 -3.06 38.00 -31.82
N VAL A 79 -2.43 37.36 -30.83
CA VAL A 79 -1.86 36.03 -31.07
C VAL A 79 -3.03 35.10 -31.35
N ILE A 80 -3.18 34.68 -32.60
CA ILE A 80 -4.07 33.57 -32.97
C ILE A 80 -3.57 32.37 -32.19
N GLN A 81 -4.23 32.02 -31.09
CA GLN A 81 -3.99 30.75 -30.43
C GLN A 81 -4.20 29.66 -31.48
N PRO A 82 -3.28 28.68 -31.60
CA PRO A 82 -3.48 27.59 -32.53
C PRO A 82 -4.85 26.98 -32.26
N ALA A 83 -5.63 26.77 -33.31
CA ALA A 83 -7.00 26.27 -33.16
C ALA A 83 -6.98 24.91 -32.44
N GLU A 84 -7.39 24.89 -31.18
CA GLU A 84 -7.50 23.66 -30.40
C GLU A 84 -8.69 22.83 -30.90
N LYS A 85 -8.47 21.55 -31.14
CA LYS A 85 -9.51 20.65 -31.62
C LYS A 85 -10.29 20.08 -30.43
N ILE A 86 -11.59 20.33 -30.41
CA ILE A 86 -12.51 19.65 -29.47
C ILE A 86 -13.07 18.42 -30.17
N VAL A 87 -12.75 17.23 -29.64
CA VAL A 87 -13.21 15.95 -30.18
C VAL A 87 -14.25 15.36 -29.24
N PRO A 88 -15.55 15.36 -29.60
CA PRO A 88 -16.58 14.73 -28.78
C PRO A 88 -16.56 13.20 -28.92
N TYR A 89 -17.24 12.51 -28.00
CA TYR A 89 -17.45 11.07 -28.12
C TYR A 89 -18.26 10.75 -29.38
N VAL A 90 -17.81 9.73 -30.12
CA VAL A 90 -18.60 9.14 -31.23
C VAL A 90 -19.85 8.45 -30.66
N THR A 91 -19.69 7.75 -29.54
CA THR A 91 -20.78 7.16 -28.76
C THR A 91 -20.51 7.48 -27.30
N GLN A 92 -21.30 8.39 -26.73
CA GLN A 92 -21.11 8.82 -25.35
C GLN A 92 -21.70 7.78 -24.40
N PRO A 93 -20.95 7.29 -23.41
CA PRO A 93 -21.49 6.46 -22.35
C PRO A 93 -22.50 7.23 -21.49
N GLU A 94 -23.60 6.59 -21.11
CA GLU A 94 -24.71 7.24 -20.38
C GLU A 94 -24.27 7.83 -19.03
N GLU A 95 -23.29 7.21 -18.36
CA GLU A 95 -22.80 7.63 -17.04
C GLU A 95 -21.83 8.82 -17.11
N ILE A 96 -21.23 9.11 -18.27
CA ILE A 96 -20.20 10.14 -18.41
C ILE A 96 -20.81 11.47 -18.82
N VAL A 97 -20.74 12.44 -17.90
CA VAL A 97 -21.01 13.85 -18.20
C VAL A 97 -19.68 14.60 -18.31
N VAL A 98 -19.36 15.09 -19.50
CA VAL A 98 -18.10 15.81 -19.77
C VAL A 98 -17.92 16.98 -18.79
N GLY A 99 -16.74 17.06 -18.18
CA GLY A 99 -16.40 18.07 -17.17
C GLY A 99 -16.87 17.75 -15.75
N LYS A 100 -17.63 16.66 -15.54
CA LYS A 100 -17.96 16.17 -14.20
C LYS A 100 -17.19 14.88 -13.91
N PRO A 101 -16.32 14.88 -12.89
CA PRO A 101 -15.60 13.67 -12.52
C PRO A 101 -16.54 12.63 -11.91
N LEU A 102 -16.23 11.38 -12.17
CA LEU A 102 -16.83 10.22 -11.50
C LEU A 102 -15.83 9.65 -10.48
N PHE A 103 -16.34 8.92 -9.49
CA PHE A 103 -15.51 8.23 -8.50
C PHE A 103 -15.81 6.74 -8.60
N TYR A 104 -14.75 5.93 -8.72
CA TYR A 104 -14.85 4.48 -8.77
C TYR A 104 -14.15 3.89 -7.55
N ALA A 105 -14.77 2.89 -6.94
CA ALA A 105 -14.19 2.18 -5.81
C ALA A 105 -13.26 1.07 -6.30
N THR A 106 -12.03 1.05 -5.78
CA THR A 106 -11.01 0.07 -6.13
C THR A 106 -10.14 -0.21 -4.91
N ALA A 107 -9.12 -1.06 -5.05
CA ALA A 107 -8.16 -1.30 -3.98
C ALA A 107 -6.76 -1.49 -4.53
N MET A 108 -5.77 -1.06 -3.76
CA MET A 108 -4.36 -1.30 -4.02
C MET A 108 -3.82 -2.28 -2.97
N THR A 109 -3.01 -3.23 -3.38
CA THR A 109 -2.36 -4.18 -2.46
C THR A 109 -0.88 -3.85 -2.36
N LEU A 110 -0.34 -3.86 -1.13
CA LEU A 110 1.08 -3.76 -0.86
C LEU A 110 1.43 -4.69 0.30
N GLY A 111 2.48 -5.50 0.17
CA GLY A 111 2.88 -6.47 1.20
C GLY A 111 1.75 -7.45 1.58
N GLY A 112 0.86 -7.77 0.63
CA GLY A 112 -0.31 -8.61 0.87
C GLY A 112 -1.49 -7.94 1.60
N VAL A 113 -1.43 -6.65 1.92
CA VAL A 113 -2.52 -5.92 2.59
C VAL A 113 -3.17 -4.94 1.63
N ALA A 114 -4.49 -4.97 1.55
CA ALA A 114 -5.26 -4.05 0.72
C ALA A 114 -5.60 -2.73 1.42
N THR A 115 -5.38 -1.63 0.70
CA THR A 115 -5.93 -0.31 1.00
C THR A 115 -7.05 -0.03 0.00
N GLY A 116 -8.27 0.20 0.51
CA GLY A 116 -9.43 0.55 -0.30
C GLY A 116 -9.39 2.02 -0.72
N LEU A 117 -9.65 2.26 -2.01
CA LEU A 117 -9.45 3.53 -2.67
C LEU A 117 -10.73 3.98 -3.39
N LEU A 118 -10.90 5.28 -3.51
CA LEU A 118 -11.81 5.93 -4.45
C LEU A 118 -10.98 6.70 -5.45
N ALA A 119 -10.99 6.25 -6.69
CA ALA A 119 -10.23 6.89 -7.75
C ALA A 119 -11.14 7.81 -8.57
N LYS A 120 -10.77 9.08 -8.63
CA LYS A 120 -11.42 10.11 -9.44
C LYS A 120 -11.08 9.87 -10.91
N SER A 121 -12.10 9.69 -11.72
CA SER A 121 -12.01 9.50 -13.17
C SER A 121 -12.60 10.71 -13.90
N ASN A 122 -11.82 11.34 -14.77
CA ASN A 122 -12.31 12.36 -15.71
C ASN A 122 -12.37 11.72 -17.09
N GLU A 123 -13.57 11.58 -17.64
CA GLU A 123 -13.78 11.00 -18.98
C GLU A 123 -13.07 9.64 -19.18
N GLY A 124 -13.11 8.77 -18.16
CA GLY A 124 -12.51 7.44 -18.20
C GLY A 124 -11.02 7.39 -17.85
N ARG A 125 -10.40 8.53 -17.49
CA ARG A 125 -9.00 8.59 -17.07
C ARG A 125 -8.89 8.84 -15.57
N PRO A 126 -8.24 7.94 -14.79
CA PRO A 126 -7.91 8.20 -13.40
C PRO A 126 -7.02 9.43 -13.28
N THR A 127 -7.34 10.37 -12.40
CA THR A 127 -6.53 11.60 -12.21
C THR A 127 -6.19 11.88 -10.76
N LYS A 128 -6.85 11.22 -9.81
CA LYS A 128 -6.57 11.37 -8.39
C LYS A 128 -7.03 10.13 -7.65
N ILE A 129 -6.24 9.68 -6.70
CA ILE A 129 -6.60 8.62 -5.76
C ILE A 129 -7.01 9.28 -4.44
N GLU A 130 -8.09 8.79 -3.84
CA GLU A 130 -8.54 9.12 -2.50
C GLU A 130 -8.85 7.83 -1.74
N GLY A 131 -9.07 7.92 -0.43
CA GLY A 131 -9.38 6.74 0.36
C GLY A 131 -10.86 6.42 0.26
N ASN A 132 -11.24 5.14 0.27
CA ASN A 132 -12.65 4.78 0.41
C ASN A 132 -13.10 4.98 1.87
N PRO A 133 -14.13 5.81 2.15
CA PRO A 133 -14.69 6.01 3.49
C PRO A 133 -15.28 4.74 4.11
N ASP A 134 -15.86 3.87 3.30
CA ASP A 134 -16.55 2.66 3.77
C ASP A 134 -15.57 1.50 4.03
N HIS A 135 -14.35 1.59 3.49
CA HIS A 135 -13.34 0.54 3.62
C HIS A 135 -12.58 0.63 4.95
N PRO A 136 -12.45 -0.49 5.70
CA PRO A 136 -11.92 -0.48 7.07
C PRO A 136 -10.45 -0.05 7.15
N GLY A 137 -9.66 -0.31 6.10
CA GLY A 137 -8.23 0.02 6.05
C GLY A 137 -7.91 1.51 5.80
N SER A 138 -8.80 2.24 5.13
CA SER A 138 -8.56 3.60 4.62
C SER A 138 -9.40 4.65 5.34
N LEU A 139 -10.67 4.33 5.62
CA LEU A 139 -11.66 5.22 6.24
C LEU A 139 -11.71 6.61 5.59
N GLY A 140 -11.50 6.71 4.28
CA GLY A 140 -11.50 7.97 3.53
C GLY A 140 -10.14 8.67 3.42
N ALA A 141 -9.04 8.02 3.79
CA ALA A 141 -7.67 8.53 3.58
C ALA A 141 -6.77 7.50 2.89
N THR A 142 -5.60 7.94 2.44
CA THR A 142 -4.61 7.15 1.70
C THR A 142 -3.23 7.38 2.28
N ASP A 143 -2.30 6.47 1.96
CA ASP A 143 -0.88 6.65 2.17
C ASP A 143 -0.19 7.31 0.96
N THR A 144 1.11 7.59 1.10
CA THR A 144 1.93 8.24 0.08
C THR A 144 2.10 7.38 -1.17
N LEU A 145 2.23 6.06 -1.02
CA LEU A 145 2.43 5.12 -2.12
C LEU A 145 1.15 4.99 -2.96
N ALA A 146 -0.01 4.88 -2.32
CA ALA A 146 -1.30 4.82 -2.98
C ALA A 146 -1.66 6.13 -3.71
N GLN A 147 -1.19 7.27 -3.21
CA GLN A 147 -1.31 8.54 -3.94
C GLN A 147 -0.42 8.56 -5.18
N ALA A 148 0.83 8.12 -5.02
CA ALA A 148 1.83 8.20 -6.08
C ALA A 148 1.72 7.09 -7.14
N SER A 149 1.08 5.97 -6.82
CA SER A 149 0.84 4.87 -7.77
C SER A 149 0.16 5.32 -9.06
N LEU A 150 -0.62 6.41 -9.01
CA LEU A 150 -1.21 7.03 -10.18
C LEU A 150 -0.16 7.44 -11.23
N LEU A 151 0.98 7.99 -10.80
CA LEU A 151 2.08 8.31 -11.72
C LEU A 151 2.66 7.03 -12.31
N GLY A 152 2.79 5.96 -11.53
CA GLY A 152 3.25 4.65 -12.02
C GLY A 152 2.37 4.05 -13.13
N MET A 153 1.06 4.36 -13.15
CA MET A 153 0.18 3.98 -14.25
C MET A 153 0.47 4.76 -15.54
N TYR A 154 0.79 6.05 -15.41
CA TYR A 154 1.09 6.94 -16.54
C TYR A 154 2.59 7.03 -16.86
N ASP A 155 3.40 6.17 -16.23
CA ASP A 155 4.84 6.16 -16.40
C ASP A 155 5.20 5.73 -17.83
N PRO A 156 5.91 6.57 -18.61
CA PRO A 156 6.29 6.24 -19.98
C PRO A 156 7.27 5.05 -20.08
N ASP A 157 8.04 4.78 -19.02
CA ASP A 157 9.03 3.70 -18.97
C ASP A 157 8.41 2.35 -18.62
N ARG A 158 7.10 2.33 -18.31
CA ARG A 158 6.36 1.10 -18.07
C ARG A 158 6.42 0.20 -19.29
N SER A 159 6.59 -1.10 -19.07
CA SER A 159 6.65 -2.10 -20.14
C SER A 159 5.39 -2.07 -20.99
N GLN A 160 5.57 -1.91 -22.32
CA GLN A 160 4.45 -1.68 -23.24
C GLN A 160 4.05 -2.92 -24.06
N GLN A 161 4.93 -3.92 -24.11
CA GLN A 161 4.79 -5.09 -24.98
C GLN A 161 5.49 -6.30 -24.39
N VAL A 162 5.17 -7.47 -24.93
CA VAL A 162 5.85 -8.72 -24.56
C VAL A 162 7.25 -8.72 -25.18
N LEU A 163 8.26 -9.09 -24.39
CA LEU A 163 9.64 -9.23 -24.83
C LEU A 163 10.09 -10.69 -24.76
N TYR A 164 10.80 -11.13 -25.78
CA TYR A 164 11.56 -12.38 -25.79
C TYR A 164 13.04 -12.07 -25.98
N ARG A 165 13.85 -12.34 -24.95
CA ARG A 165 15.29 -12.03 -24.91
C ARG A 165 15.57 -10.57 -25.32
N GLY A 166 14.80 -9.63 -24.73
CA GLY A 166 14.88 -8.20 -25.00
C GLY A 166 14.23 -7.73 -26.31
N ASN A 167 13.75 -8.63 -27.18
CA ASN A 167 13.14 -8.26 -28.45
C ASN A 167 11.61 -8.27 -28.37
N PRO A 168 10.91 -7.26 -28.92
CA PRO A 168 9.45 -7.24 -28.98
C PRO A 168 8.84 -8.46 -29.69
N THR A 169 7.75 -8.97 -29.13
CA THR A 169 6.97 -10.10 -29.66
C THR A 169 5.50 -9.98 -29.24
N THR A 170 4.65 -10.86 -29.76
CA THR A 170 3.22 -10.89 -29.43
C THR A 170 2.91 -11.83 -28.27
N TRP A 171 1.83 -11.53 -27.55
CA TRP A 171 1.25 -12.42 -26.54
C TRP A 171 0.88 -13.79 -27.11
N GLN A 172 0.38 -13.87 -28.35
CA GLN A 172 0.04 -15.14 -28.99
C GLN A 172 1.24 -16.07 -29.16
N ASN A 173 2.41 -15.51 -29.54
CA ASN A 173 3.65 -16.29 -29.66
C ASN A 173 4.10 -16.81 -28.29
N PHE A 174 4.03 -15.95 -27.25
CA PHE A 174 4.30 -16.35 -25.87
C PHE A 174 3.40 -17.50 -25.43
N MET A 175 2.09 -17.36 -25.59
CA MET A 175 1.11 -18.40 -25.24
C MET A 175 1.44 -19.72 -25.92
N SER A 176 1.68 -19.71 -27.24
CA SER A 176 1.98 -20.92 -28.00
C SER A 176 3.21 -21.67 -27.46
N GLN A 177 4.31 -20.95 -27.19
CA GLN A 177 5.55 -21.56 -26.71
C GLN A 177 5.44 -22.05 -25.27
N VAL A 178 4.86 -21.25 -24.38
CA VAL A 178 4.71 -21.61 -22.97
C VAL A 178 3.73 -22.77 -22.79
N ARG A 179 2.64 -22.80 -23.55
CA ARG A 179 1.71 -23.94 -23.56
C ARG A 179 2.42 -25.23 -23.96
N SER A 180 3.22 -25.20 -25.03
CA SER A 180 4.01 -26.36 -25.45
C SER A 180 4.96 -26.83 -24.33
N ALA A 181 5.62 -25.91 -23.64
CA ALA A 181 6.50 -26.23 -22.52
C ALA A 181 5.74 -26.79 -21.29
N ILE A 182 4.55 -26.26 -20.96
CA ILE A 182 3.73 -26.75 -19.84
C ILE A 182 3.26 -28.18 -20.11
N GLU A 183 2.78 -28.48 -21.32
CA GLU A 183 2.31 -29.84 -21.66
C GLU A 183 3.42 -30.89 -21.52
N GLN A 184 4.68 -30.55 -21.79
CA GLN A 184 5.82 -31.44 -21.54
C GLN A 184 6.04 -31.70 -20.05
N ASN A 185 5.73 -30.72 -19.19
CA ASN A 185 5.85 -30.85 -17.73
C ASN A 185 4.59 -31.43 -17.08
N ARG A 186 3.46 -31.55 -17.80
CA ARG A 186 2.26 -32.22 -17.24
C ARG A 186 2.48 -33.70 -16.98
N ALA A 187 3.34 -34.36 -17.76
CA ALA A 187 3.62 -35.78 -17.62
C ALA A 187 4.21 -36.16 -16.25
N ASP A 188 4.98 -35.27 -15.61
CA ASP A 188 5.53 -35.44 -14.26
C ASP A 188 4.74 -34.66 -13.18
N GLY A 189 3.53 -34.20 -13.52
CA GLY A 189 2.69 -33.40 -12.63
C GLY A 189 3.24 -32.00 -12.33
N GLY A 190 4.13 -31.45 -13.16
CA GLY A 190 4.71 -30.13 -12.99
C GLY A 190 5.93 -30.10 -12.06
N ALA A 191 6.67 -31.20 -11.95
CA ALA A 191 7.74 -31.36 -10.95
C ALA A 191 8.85 -30.31 -11.05
N GLY A 192 9.09 -29.78 -12.25
CA GLY A 192 10.06 -28.70 -12.51
C GLY A 192 9.45 -27.29 -12.61
N VAL A 193 8.15 -27.11 -12.37
CA VAL A 193 7.47 -25.80 -12.51
C VAL A 193 7.39 -25.11 -11.15
N ARG A 194 7.94 -23.90 -11.06
CA ARG A 194 7.93 -23.07 -9.86
C ARG A 194 7.38 -21.69 -10.15
N PHE A 195 6.51 -21.22 -9.26
CA PHE A 195 6.02 -19.84 -9.24
C PHE A 195 6.69 -19.12 -8.08
N LEU A 196 7.16 -17.90 -8.34
CA LEU A 196 7.63 -16.96 -7.34
C LEU A 196 6.77 -15.71 -7.46
N SER A 197 6.06 -15.36 -6.40
CA SER A 197 5.22 -14.16 -6.38
C SER A 197 5.50 -13.30 -5.15
N GLU A 198 5.00 -12.08 -5.21
CA GLU A 198 4.70 -11.27 -4.04
C GLU A 198 3.66 -11.96 -3.13
N THR A 199 3.38 -11.38 -1.96
CA THR A 199 2.41 -11.97 -1.03
C THR A 199 0.98 -11.88 -1.58
N ILE A 200 0.38 -13.03 -1.89
CA ILE A 200 -0.97 -13.12 -2.42
C ILE A 200 -1.97 -13.28 -1.29
N THR A 201 -2.92 -12.34 -1.19
CA THR A 201 -4.09 -12.43 -0.31
C THR A 201 -5.43 -12.41 -1.05
N SER A 202 -5.39 -12.30 -2.39
CA SER A 202 -6.53 -12.42 -3.29
C SER A 202 -7.22 -13.78 -3.16
N PRO A 203 -8.49 -13.83 -2.73
CA PRO A 203 -9.27 -15.07 -2.69
C PRO A 203 -9.37 -15.75 -4.07
N THR A 204 -9.58 -14.97 -5.14
CA THR A 204 -9.69 -15.51 -6.50
C THR A 204 -8.36 -16.10 -6.96
N LEU A 205 -7.24 -15.41 -6.76
CA LEU A 205 -5.93 -15.89 -7.21
C LEU A 205 -5.49 -17.13 -6.41
N ILE A 206 -5.75 -17.16 -5.10
CA ILE A 206 -5.52 -18.36 -4.26
C ILE A 206 -6.34 -19.54 -4.79
N ALA A 207 -7.61 -19.32 -5.15
CA ALA A 207 -8.46 -20.36 -5.70
C ALA A 207 -7.96 -20.86 -7.08
N GLN A 208 -7.44 -19.97 -7.93
CA GLN A 208 -6.81 -20.35 -9.20
C GLN A 208 -5.57 -21.22 -8.98
N PHE A 209 -4.69 -20.86 -8.04
CA PHE A 209 -3.54 -21.70 -7.70
C PHE A 209 -3.96 -23.06 -7.13
N ASN A 210 -4.95 -23.09 -6.25
CA ASN A 210 -5.47 -24.34 -5.71
C ASN A 210 -6.02 -25.24 -6.82
N GLN A 211 -6.76 -24.69 -7.78
CA GLN A 211 -7.22 -25.42 -8.96
C GLN A 211 -6.04 -25.90 -9.81
N LEU A 212 -5.06 -25.04 -10.06
CA LEU A 212 -3.88 -25.38 -10.83
C LEU A 212 -3.09 -26.54 -10.22
N PHE A 213 -2.94 -26.58 -8.89
CA PHE A 213 -2.24 -27.67 -8.20
C PHE A 213 -3.02 -28.99 -8.20
N THR A 214 -4.31 -29.00 -8.53
CA THR A 214 -5.00 -30.27 -8.84
C THR A 214 -4.58 -30.85 -10.18
N GLU A 215 -4.21 -30.00 -11.15
CA GLU A 215 -3.72 -30.43 -12.47
C GLU A 215 -2.19 -30.65 -12.48
N LEU A 216 -1.46 -29.87 -11.70
CA LEU A 216 0.00 -29.90 -11.55
C LEU A 216 0.38 -30.11 -10.08
N PRO A 217 0.19 -31.32 -9.52
CA PRO A 217 0.37 -31.58 -8.09
C PRO A 217 1.80 -31.42 -7.59
N ASN A 218 2.80 -31.46 -8.47
CA ASN A 218 4.21 -31.30 -8.12
C ASN A 218 4.74 -29.88 -8.40
N ALA A 219 3.93 -28.98 -8.95
CA ALA A 219 4.26 -27.57 -9.05
C ALA A 219 4.18 -26.92 -7.66
N LYS A 220 4.97 -25.85 -7.45
CA LYS A 220 5.01 -25.15 -6.16
C LYS A 220 4.93 -23.64 -6.35
N LEU A 221 4.21 -22.97 -5.44
CA LEU A 221 4.22 -21.52 -5.27
C LEU A 221 5.09 -21.17 -4.08
N TYR A 222 6.11 -20.36 -4.34
CA TYR A 222 6.91 -19.65 -3.34
C TYR A 222 6.49 -18.18 -3.34
N GLN A 223 6.41 -17.59 -2.16
CA GLN A 223 6.12 -16.18 -1.98
C GLN A 223 7.31 -15.53 -1.31
N TYR A 224 7.71 -14.35 -1.78
CA TYR A 224 8.79 -13.58 -1.18
C TYR A 224 8.51 -12.08 -1.28
N GLU A 225 8.49 -11.44 -0.12
CA GLU A 225 8.58 -10.00 0.04
C GLU A 225 9.89 -9.64 0.75
N PRO A 226 10.62 -8.60 0.31
CA PRO A 226 11.78 -8.10 1.04
C PRO A 226 11.39 -7.50 2.39
N VAL A 227 10.21 -6.88 2.46
CA VAL A 227 9.61 -6.38 3.71
C VAL A 227 8.44 -7.30 4.07
N ASN A 228 8.75 -8.42 4.72
CA ASN A 228 7.78 -9.45 5.08
C ASN A 228 7.49 -9.49 6.60
N SER A 229 6.52 -10.31 6.98
CA SER A 229 6.14 -10.55 8.38
C SER A 229 6.64 -11.92 8.92
N ASP A 230 7.73 -12.47 8.38
CA ASP A 230 8.21 -13.81 8.75
C ASP A 230 8.58 -13.91 10.23
N ASN A 231 9.24 -12.87 10.77
CA ASN A 231 9.59 -12.81 12.18
C ASN A 231 8.35 -12.76 13.07
N ALA A 232 7.32 -11.99 12.67
CA ALA A 232 6.05 -11.91 13.38
C ALA A 232 5.31 -13.25 13.36
N MET A 233 5.23 -13.93 12.21
CA MET A 233 4.59 -15.25 12.08
C MET A 233 5.34 -16.33 12.88
N THR A 234 6.67 -16.29 12.89
CA THR A 234 7.51 -17.22 13.65
C THR A 234 7.38 -16.96 15.16
N GLY A 235 7.35 -15.68 15.58
CA GLY A 235 7.13 -15.29 16.97
C GLY A 235 5.73 -15.67 17.47
N ALA A 236 4.70 -15.51 16.64
CA ALA A 236 3.37 -16.04 16.89
C ALA A 236 3.38 -17.55 17.09
N ARG A 237 4.12 -18.30 16.26
CA ARG A 237 4.28 -19.76 16.44
C ARG A 237 4.99 -20.12 17.74
N MET A 238 6.01 -19.36 18.14
CA MET A 238 6.70 -19.56 19.42
C MET A 238 5.75 -19.32 20.61
N ALA A 239 4.90 -18.30 20.53
CA ALA A 239 3.98 -17.93 21.61
C ALA A 239 2.68 -18.76 21.64
N PHE A 240 2.14 -19.19 20.49
CA PHE A 240 0.82 -19.83 20.41
C PHE A 240 0.83 -21.25 19.82
N GLY A 241 1.97 -21.71 19.30
CA GLY A 241 2.09 -23.00 18.62
C GLY A 241 1.62 -23.00 17.15
N ALA A 242 1.05 -21.90 16.66
CA ALA A 242 0.58 -21.75 15.29
C ALA A 242 0.84 -20.32 14.78
N PRO A 243 1.02 -20.11 13.45
CA PRO A 243 1.05 -18.76 12.90
C PRO A 243 -0.33 -18.13 13.07
N VAL A 244 -0.35 -16.85 13.46
CA VAL A 244 -1.57 -16.04 13.55
C VAL A 244 -1.29 -14.66 13.00
N HIS A 245 -2.29 -14.06 12.37
CA HIS A 245 -2.27 -12.65 12.01
C HIS A 245 -2.77 -11.82 13.19
N THR A 246 -2.09 -10.71 13.50
CA THR A 246 -2.41 -9.88 14.67
C THR A 246 -3.02 -8.57 14.21
N ILE A 247 -4.18 -8.24 14.78
CA ILE A 247 -4.90 -7.00 14.52
C ILE A 247 -4.89 -6.16 15.79
N TYR A 248 -4.32 -4.97 15.70
CA TYR A 248 -4.26 -3.98 16.77
C TYR A 248 -5.42 -2.97 16.66
N LYS A 249 -6.06 -2.64 17.78
CA LYS A 249 -7.16 -1.67 17.87
C LYS A 249 -6.70 -0.45 18.67
N PHE A 250 -5.99 0.46 18.00
CA PHE A 250 -5.39 1.63 18.64
C PHE A 250 -6.43 2.62 19.18
N ASP A 251 -7.68 2.56 18.70
CA ASP A 251 -8.79 3.39 19.16
C ASP A 251 -9.24 3.02 20.58
N GLN A 252 -8.91 1.81 21.03
CA GLN A 252 -9.20 1.29 22.37
C GLN A 252 -7.98 1.36 23.31
N ALA A 253 -6.85 1.89 22.82
CA ALA A 253 -5.58 1.92 23.56
C ALA A 253 -5.28 3.30 24.15
N GLN A 254 -5.14 3.35 25.47
CA GLN A 254 -4.70 4.52 26.22
C GLN A 254 -3.18 4.52 26.46
N ARG A 255 -2.55 3.34 26.50
CA ARG A 255 -1.10 3.18 26.64
C ARG A 255 -0.57 2.27 25.54
N ILE A 256 0.43 2.74 24.81
CA ILE A 256 1.00 2.01 23.68
C ILE A 256 2.50 1.87 23.95
N LEU A 257 2.98 0.63 23.96
CA LEU A 257 4.39 0.30 23.92
C LEU A 257 4.72 -0.23 22.52
N SER A 258 5.62 0.44 21.83
CA SER A 258 6.19 -0.03 20.57
C SER A 258 7.65 -0.45 20.77
N LEU A 259 7.93 -1.70 20.38
CA LEU A 259 9.26 -2.30 20.32
C LEU A 259 9.74 -2.28 18.87
N ASP A 260 10.31 -1.15 18.46
CA ASP A 260 10.84 -0.87 17.12
C ASP A 260 9.83 -0.99 15.97
N LYS A 261 8.51 -0.93 16.25
CA LYS A 261 7.47 -0.90 15.22
C LYS A 261 7.21 0.55 14.82
N ASP A 262 7.55 0.91 13.58
CA ASP A 262 7.07 2.17 13.01
C ASP A 262 5.63 2.00 12.53
N ILE A 263 4.68 2.42 13.37
CA ILE A 263 3.24 2.34 13.14
C ILE A 263 2.80 3.26 11.99
N PHE A 264 3.49 4.38 11.79
CA PHE A 264 3.08 5.42 10.85
C PHE A 264 3.74 5.30 9.47
N SER A 265 4.80 4.50 9.33
CA SER A 265 5.41 4.20 8.02
C SER A 265 4.87 2.92 7.39
N ASP A 266 4.19 2.05 8.13
CA ASP A 266 3.76 0.70 7.69
C ASP A 266 2.55 0.68 6.75
N PHE A 267 2.30 1.78 6.05
CA PHE A 267 1.21 1.98 5.08
C PHE A 267 -0.20 1.57 5.58
N ASN A 268 -0.37 1.44 6.89
CA ASN A 268 -1.65 1.13 7.53
C ASN A 268 -2.32 2.42 8.02
N VAL A 269 -3.12 3.01 7.13
CA VAL A 269 -3.85 4.26 7.37
C VAL A 269 -4.80 4.13 8.57
N ARG A 270 -5.40 2.95 8.77
CA ARG A 270 -6.32 2.67 9.88
C ARG A 270 -5.64 2.87 11.23
N TYR A 271 -4.46 2.29 11.44
CA TYR A 271 -3.75 2.40 12.72
C TYR A 271 -3.37 3.84 13.04
N THR A 272 -2.95 4.60 12.03
CA THR A 272 -2.64 6.02 12.16
C THR A 272 -3.87 6.84 12.57
N LYS A 273 -5.04 6.58 11.96
CA LYS A 273 -6.29 7.28 12.30
C LYS A 273 -6.76 6.95 13.72
N ASP A 274 -6.75 5.67 14.08
CA ASP A 274 -7.15 5.21 15.40
C ASP A 274 -6.28 5.83 16.50
N TYR A 275 -4.96 5.84 16.29
CA TYR A 275 -4.02 6.51 17.17
C TYR A 275 -4.30 8.01 17.31
N ASN A 276 -4.50 8.72 16.19
CA ASN A 276 -4.71 10.17 16.18
C ASN A 276 -6.04 10.57 16.82
N LYS A 277 -7.10 9.75 16.67
CA LYS A 277 -8.38 9.98 17.35
C LYS A 277 -8.21 9.99 18.88
N ALA A 278 -7.33 9.15 19.39
CA ALA A 278 -7.02 9.11 20.82
C ALA A 278 -6.12 10.27 21.29
N ARG A 279 -5.42 10.97 20.38
CA ARG A 279 -4.54 12.11 20.66
C ARG A 279 -5.22 13.49 20.74
N VAL A 280 -6.49 13.59 20.36
CA VAL A 280 -7.22 14.88 20.42
C VAL A 280 -7.43 15.29 21.87
N PHE A 281 -6.88 16.44 22.26
CA PHE A 281 -7.09 17.10 23.55
C PHE A 281 -8.22 18.13 23.43
N SER A 282 -9.16 18.10 24.36
CA SER A 282 -10.23 19.10 24.49
C SER A 282 -10.54 19.36 25.96
N GLU A 283 -11.33 20.40 26.25
CA GLU A 283 -11.78 20.67 27.63
C GLU A 283 -12.51 19.46 28.25
N GLU A 284 -13.25 18.72 27.42
CA GLU A 284 -13.99 17.50 27.78
C GLU A 284 -13.09 16.25 27.88
N LYS A 285 -11.95 16.23 27.17
CA LYS A 285 -11.01 15.11 27.13
C LYS A 285 -9.58 15.61 27.36
N GLN A 286 -9.19 15.62 28.63
CA GLN A 286 -7.88 16.11 29.06
C GLN A 286 -6.77 15.04 29.04
N GLU A 287 -7.13 13.77 28.86
CA GLU A 287 -6.16 12.68 28.75
C GLU A 287 -6.00 12.22 27.29
N ILE A 288 -4.75 12.17 26.85
CA ILE A 288 -4.35 11.62 25.56
C ILE A 288 -3.77 10.22 25.75
N ASN A 289 -3.81 9.40 24.69
CA ASN A 289 -3.05 8.16 24.70
C ASN A 289 -1.54 8.46 24.76
N ARG A 290 -0.82 7.65 25.55
CA ARG A 290 0.63 7.77 25.71
C ARG A 290 1.34 6.72 24.87
N LEU A 291 2.36 7.15 24.13
CA LEU A 291 3.21 6.31 23.28
C LEU A 291 4.62 6.23 23.87
N TYR A 292 5.00 5.01 24.23
CA TYR A 292 6.35 4.62 24.58
C TYR A 292 6.99 3.93 23.37
N MET A 293 8.08 4.49 22.87
CA MET A 293 8.84 3.94 21.76
C MET A 293 10.22 3.50 22.23
N VAL A 294 10.50 2.21 22.14
CA VAL A 294 11.84 1.65 22.28
C VAL A 294 12.31 1.32 20.87
N GLU A 295 13.31 2.01 20.36
CA GLU A 295 13.68 1.88 18.94
C GLU A 295 15.19 1.99 18.69
N THR A 296 15.62 1.38 17.59
CA THR A 296 17.02 1.29 17.20
C THR A 296 17.46 2.46 16.32
N THR A 297 16.59 2.89 15.43
CA THR A 297 16.75 4.06 14.56
C THR A 297 15.61 5.03 14.80
N LEU A 298 15.85 6.34 14.61
CA LEU A 298 14.76 7.32 14.72
C LEU A 298 13.74 7.05 13.62
N SER A 299 12.51 6.75 14.02
CA SER A 299 11.38 6.49 13.12
C SER A 299 10.35 7.62 13.15
N ILE A 300 9.36 7.60 12.26
CA ILE A 300 8.26 8.59 12.26
C ILE A 300 7.44 8.43 13.54
N THR A 301 7.22 7.18 13.96
CA THR A 301 6.58 6.85 15.24
C THR A 301 7.38 7.36 16.42
N GLY A 302 8.71 7.19 16.42
CA GLY A 302 9.60 7.69 17.45
C GLY A 302 9.60 9.21 17.58
N ALA A 303 9.53 9.93 16.45
CA ALA A 303 9.41 11.38 16.44
C ALA A 303 8.06 11.90 17.02
N LYS A 304 7.04 11.04 17.10
CA LYS A 304 5.72 11.32 17.68
C LYS A 304 5.49 10.67 19.05
N ALA A 305 6.47 9.93 19.58
CA ALA A 305 6.39 9.28 20.88
C ALA A 305 6.53 10.29 22.03
N ASP A 306 5.84 10.07 23.15
CA ASP A 306 6.00 10.90 24.35
C ASP A 306 7.27 10.51 25.10
N HIS A 307 7.57 9.21 25.11
CA HIS A 307 8.75 8.65 25.74
C HIS A 307 9.48 7.78 24.73
N ARG A 308 10.67 8.21 24.37
CA ARG A 308 11.52 7.51 23.41
C ARG A 308 12.78 7.02 24.10
N LEU A 309 13.08 5.73 23.96
CA LEU A 309 14.32 5.11 24.39
C LEU A 309 15.09 4.62 23.17
N ALA A 310 16.25 5.22 22.91
CA ALA A 310 17.16 4.78 21.87
C ALA A 310 18.00 3.60 22.37
N VAL A 311 18.02 2.50 21.62
CA VAL A 311 18.71 1.27 22.02
C VAL A 311 19.51 0.68 20.87
N LYS A 312 20.52 -0.14 21.16
CA LYS A 312 21.20 -0.90 20.10
C LYS A 312 20.31 -2.07 19.65
N PRO A 313 20.34 -2.48 18.36
CA PRO A 313 19.69 -3.70 17.90
C PRO A 313 19.98 -4.92 18.78
N SER A 314 21.24 -5.12 19.19
CA SER A 314 21.66 -6.22 20.08
C SER A 314 21.02 -6.18 21.48
N GLN A 315 20.61 -5.00 21.96
CA GLN A 315 20.01 -4.83 23.28
C GLN A 315 18.49 -5.08 23.29
N MET A 316 17.81 -5.04 22.12
CA MET A 316 16.35 -5.05 22.07
C MET A 316 15.73 -6.30 22.71
N VAL A 317 16.32 -7.48 22.49
CA VAL A 317 15.82 -8.74 23.07
C VAL A 317 15.87 -8.69 24.60
N GLU A 318 16.99 -8.26 25.18
CA GLU A 318 17.14 -8.21 26.64
C GLU A 318 16.29 -7.11 27.27
N ILE A 319 16.08 -6.00 26.57
CA ILE A 319 15.14 -4.93 27.01
C ILE A 319 13.70 -5.43 26.99
N ALA A 320 13.27 -6.11 25.91
CA ALA A 320 11.94 -6.69 25.82
C ALA A 320 11.70 -7.73 26.93
N LYS A 321 12.71 -8.56 27.25
CA LYS A 321 12.66 -9.47 28.41
C LYS A 321 12.57 -8.72 29.73
N SER A 322 13.30 -7.62 29.91
CA SER A 322 13.25 -6.82 31.13
C SER A 322 11.89 -6.17 31.33
N ILE A 323 11.26 -5.67 30.27
CA ILE A 323 9.91 -5.11 30.31
C ILE A 323 8.89 -6.23 30.61
N ALA A 324 9.01 -7.38 29.95
CA ALA A 324 8.14 -8.53 30.20
C ALA A 324 8.23 -9.02 31.66
N ALA A 325 9.43 -9.07 32.23
CA ALA A 325 9.65 -9.41 33.64
C ALA A 325 8.99 -8.37 34.57
N ALA A 326 9.13 -7.07 34.27
CA ALA A 326 8.51 -6.00 35.06
C ALA A 326 6.96 -6.00 35.00
N ILE A 327 6.38 -6.46 33.88
CA ILE A 327 4.93 -6.66 33.72
C ILE A 327 4.44 -7.94 34.44
N GLY A 328 5.34 -8.88 34.73
CA GLY A 328 5.02 -10.15 35.41
C GLY A 328 4.75 -11.32 34.47
N VAL A 329 5.34 -11.33 33.27
CA VAL A 329 5.32 -12.50 32.37
C VAL A 329 6.12 -13.65 32.99
N SER A 330 5.47 -14.81 33.18
CA SER A 330 6.10 -15.97 33.81
C SER A 330 7.30 -16.50 33.01
N GLY A 331 8.43 -16.71 33.69
CA GLY A 331 9.67 -17.20 33.08
C GLY A 331 10.51 -16.14 32.38
N ALA A 332 10.06 -14.87 32.34
CA ALA A 332 10.86 -13.79 31.79
C ALA A 332 11.97 -13.38 32.77
N ALA A 333 13.22 -13.48 32.33
CA ALA A 333 14.40 -12.99 33.03
C ALA A 333 15.28 -12.25 32.03
N SER A 334 15.96 -11.19 32.48
CA SER A 334 16.83 -10.36 31.65
C SER A 334 18.12 -10.06 32.39
N THR A 335 19.22 -9.95 31.65
CA THR A 335 20.50 -9.45 32.18
C THR A 335 20.68 -7.95 31.95
N TYR A 336 19.70 -7.27 31.36
CA TYR A 336 19.75 -5.84 31.09
C TYR A 336 19.52 -5.02 32.37
N THR A 337 20.49 -4.17 32.72
CA THR A 337 20.46 -3.34 33.95
C THR A 337 20.38 -1.84 33.67
N GLU A 338 20.64 -1.42 32.44
CA GLU A 338 20.55 -0.01 32.06
C GLU A 338 19.08 0.46 32.06
N ASN A 339 18.83 1.77 32.21
CA ASN A 339 17.48 2.36 32.14
C ASN A 339 16.39 1.71 33.03
N ALA A 340 16.78 1.01 34.11
CA ALA A 340 15.85 0.25 34.96
C ALA A 340 14.71 1.10 35.53
N GLN A 341 14.97 2.36 35.88
CA GLN A 341 13.94 3.30 36.35
C GLN A 341 12.91 3.63 35.27
N TRP A 342 13.35 3.80 34.02
CA TRP A 342 12.46 4.07 32.89
C TRP A 342 11.57 2.86 32.59
N ILE A 343 12.16 1.65 32.59
CA ILE A 343 11.43 0.39 32.40
C ILE A 343 10.42 0.16 33.52
N ALA A 344 10.78 0.43 34.78
CA ALA A 344 9.87 0.30 35.91
C ALA A 344 8.68 1.27 35.82
N ALA A 345 8.91 2.52 35.40
CA ALA A 345 7.85 3.51 35.21
C ALA A 345 6.90 3.12 34.06
N LEU A 346 7.47 2.69 32.92
CA LEU A 346 6.71 2.15 31.78
C LEU A 346 5.83 0.96 32.21
N ALA A 347 6.43 -0.04 32.86
CA ALA A 347 5.72 -1.26 33.26
C ALA A 347 4.60 -0.94 34.24
N LYS A 348 4.83 -0.03 35.19
CA LYS A 348 3.80 0.45 36.12
C LYS A 348 2.62 1.09 35.36
N ASP A 349 2.89 1.99 34.41
CA ASP A 349 1.84 2.66 33.65
C ASP A 349 1.04 1.67 32.78
N LEU A 350 1.69 0.66 32.19
CA LEU A 350 0.99 -0.42 31.46
C LEU A 350 0.12 -1.28 32.40
N LEU A 351 0.62 -1.60 33.60
CA LEU A 351 -0.12 -2.37 34.61
C LEU A 351 -1.33 -1.62 35.19
N GLU A 352 -1.28 -0.30 35.24
CA GLU A 352 -2.42 0.56 35.63
C GLU A 352 -3.51 0.60 34.54
N HIS A 353 -3.16 0.32 33.28
CA HIS A 353 -4.04 0.38 32.10
C HIS A 353 -4.23 -1.01 31.45
N LYS A 354 -4.44 -2.04 32.28
CA LYS A 354 -4.73 -3.40 31.81
C LYS A 354 -6.02 -3.43 30.98
N GLY A 355 -5.98 -4.15 29.86
CA GLY A 355 -7.09 -4.26 28.92
C GLY A 355 -7.32 -3.03 28.03
N THR A 356 -6.66 -1.89 28.31
CA THR A 356 -6.67 -0.67 27.50
C THR A 356 -5.25 -0.26 27.08
N SER A 357 -4.30 -1.19 27.12
CA SER A 357 -2.94 -0.99 26.61
C SER A 357 -2.70 -1.83 25.37
N ILE A 358 -1.61 -1.56 24.63
CA ILE A 358 -1.13 -2.38 23.52
C ILE A 358 0.38 -2.47 23.59
N VAL A 359 0.91 -3.67 23.33
CA VAL A 359 2.33 -3.88 23.02
C VAL A 359 2.46 -4.32 21.57
N VAL A 360 3.23 -3.58 20.76
CA VAL A 360 3.53 -3.90 19.36
C VAL A 360 5.03 -4.14 19.16
N ALA A 361 5.39 -4.99 18.20
CA ALA A 361 6.78 -5.30 17.85
C ALA A 361 6.99 -5.12 16.34
N GLY A 362 8.10 -4.50 15.96
CA GLY A 362 8.46 -4.23 14.56
C GLY A 362 8.87 -5.49 13.80
N GLU A 363 8.56 -5.58 12.52
CA GLU A 363 8.81 -6.75 11.66
C GLU A 363 10.30 -7.11 11.58
N ASN A 364 11.17 -6.11 11.71
CA ASN A 364 12.61 -6.29 11.70
C ASN A 364 13.15 -6.90 13.01
N GLN A 365 12.30 -7.01 14.04
CA GLN A 365 12.70 -7.59 15.31
C GLN A 365 12.74 -9.12 15.25
N PRO A 366 13.67 -9.77 15.98
CA PRO A 366 13.73 -11.22 16.00
C PRO A 366 12.43 -11.85 16.51
N PRO A 367 12.12 -13.10 16.12
CA PRO A 367 10.87 -13.79 16.50
C PRO A 367 10.57 -13.80 18.01
N VAL A 368 11.62 -13.84 18.85
CA VAL A 368 11.48 -13.80 20.31
C VAL A 368 10.83 -12.51 20.82
N VAL A 369 11.08 -11.36 20.18
CA VAL A 369 10.50 -10.06 20.58
C VAL A 369 9.01 -10.05 20.29
N HIS A 370 8.59 -10.59 19.15
CA HIS A 370 7.16 -10.78 18.83
C HIS A 370 6.50 -11.74 19.83
N ALA A 371 7.14 -12.86 20.16
CA ALA A 371 6.62 -13.81 21.14
C ALA A 371 6.47 -13.18 22.54
N LEU A 372 7.43 -12.34 22.94
CA LEU A 372 7.37 -11.54 24.16
C LEU A 372 6.23 -10.51 24.11
N ALA A 373 6.03 -9.80 22.99
CA ALA A 373 4.93 -8.86 22.82
C ALA A 373 3.56 -9.53 22.95
N HIS A 374 3.38 -10.71 22.36
CA HIS A 374 2.18 -11.53 22.56
C HIS A 374 1.98 -11.93 24.02
N SER A 375 3.05 -12.36 24.69
CA SER A 375 3.01 -12.75 26.10
C SER A 375 2.67 -11.59 27.03
N MET A 376 3.22 -10.39 26.75
CA MET A 376 2.91 -9.16 27.48
C MET A 376 1.45 -8.74 27.25
N ASN A 377 0.96 -8.75 26.01
CA ASN A 377 -0.45 -8.45 25.73
C ASN A 377 -1.40 -9.41 26.44
N ALA A 378 -1.07 -10.69 26.52
CA ALA A 378 -1.86 -11.65 27.29
C ALA A 378 -1.82 -11.37 28.80
N ALA A 379 -0.63 -11.08 29.37
CA ALA A 379 -0.48 -10.75 30.79
C ALA A 379 -1.20 -9.43 31.18
N LEU A 380 -1.29 -8.48 30.25
CA LEU A 380 -2.00 -7.21 30.42
C LEU A 380 -3.51 -7.31 30.16
N GLY A 381 -4.02 -8.47 29.75
CA GLY A 381 -5.45 -8.66 29.44
C GLY A 381 -5.91 -7.96 28.16
N ASN A 382 -4.99 -7.71 27.23
CA ASN A 382 -5.25 -6.98 25.97
C ASN A 382 -5.89 -7.87 24.89
N VAL A 383 -5.79 -9.20 25.03
CA VAL A 383 -6.33 -10.16 24.07
C VAL A 383 -7.85 -10.17 24.12
N GLY A 384 -8.49 -9.87 22.99
CA GLY A 384 -9.94 -9.73 22.85
C GLY A 384 -10.45 -8.29 23.02
N THR A 385 -9.68 -7.43 23.71
CA THR A 385 -10.00 -6.00 23.84
C THR A 385 -9.28 -5.21 22.75
N THR A 386 -8.00 -4.88 22.97
CA THR A 386 -7.17 -4.03 22.11
C THR A 386 -6.35 -4.83 21.08
N VAL A 387 -6.17 -6.13 21.30
CA VAL A 387 -5.46 -7.04 20.38
C VAL A 387 -6.34 -8.23 20.04
N SER A 388 -6.50 -8.51 18.75
CA SER A 388 -7.20 -9.69 18.25
C SER A 388 -6.33 -10.50 17.30
N TYR A 389 -6.54 -11.80 17.26
CA TYR A 389 -5.80 -12.72 16.40
C TYR A 389 -6.74 -13.35 15.37
N THR A 390 -6.26 -13.59 14.16
CA THR A 390 -6.99 -14.28 13.09
C THR A 390 -6.08 -15.30 12.41
N GLU A 391 -6.65 -16.13 11.54
CA GLU A 391 -5.81 -16.93 10.64
C GLU A 391 -5.05 -16.01 9.66
N PRO A 392 -3.80 -16.33 9.31
CA PRO A 392 -3.08 -15.66 8.23
C PRO A 392 -3.83 -15.77 6.90
N PHE A 393 -3.80 -14.72 6.10
CA PHE A 393 -4.54 -14.67 4.83
C PHE A 393 -3.78 -15.29 3.66
N GLN A 394 -2.45 -15.24 3.70
CA GLN A 394 -1.58 -15.78 2.65
C GLN A 394 -1.61 -17.32 2.62
N PRO A 395 -1.49 -17.95 1.44
CA PRO A 395 -1.34 -19.39 1.35
C PRO A 395 0.00 -19.84 1.97
N ASN A 396 0.07 -21.11 2.39
CA ASN A 396 1.30 -21.73 2.93
C ASN A 396 1.94 -21.00 4.12
N ALA A 397 1.16 -20.25 4.92
CA ALA A 397 1.64 -19.49 6.10
C ALA A 397 2.31 -20.34 7.21
N ALA A 398 2.31 -21.67 7.08
CA ALA A 398 3.06 -22.58 7.96
C ALA A 398 4.59 -22.53 7.70
N MET A 399 5.04 -22.06 6.55
CA MET A 399 6.47 -21.86 6.24
C MET A 399 6.75 -20.35 6.17
N SER A 400 7.94 -19.92 6.63
CA SER A 400 8.38 -18.54 6.41
C SER A 400 8.72 -18.33 4.93
N GLN A 401 8.55 -17.11 4.43
CA GLN A 401 8.87 -16.76 3.05
C GLN A 401 10.37 -16.92 2.77
N ILE A 402 11.23 -16.57 3.73
CA ILE A 402 12.68 -16.76 3.63
C ILE A 402 13.06 -18.25 3.56
N ASP A 403 12.42 -19.12 4.34
CA ASP A 403 12.66 -20.57 4.23
C ASP A 403 12.16 -21.12 2.90
N GLY A 404 11.02 -20.62 2.40
CA GLY A 404 10.51 -20.92 1.06
C GLY A 404 11.48 -20.51 -0.03
N LEU A 405 12.05 -19.31 0.06
CA LEU A 405 13.09 -18.83 -0.86
C LEU A 405 14.35 -19.69 -0.77
N ARG A 406 14.78 -20.08 0.44
CA ARG A 406 15.91 -20.99 0.64
C ARG A 406 15.67 -22.34 -0.03
N GLN A 407 14.45 -22.88 0.06
CA GLN A 407 14.08 -24.10 -0.64
C GLN A 407 14.13 -23.93 -2.16
N LEU A 408 13.56 -22.84 -2.69
CA LEU A 408 13.60 -22.53 -4.12
C LEU A 408 15.04 -22.44 -4.63
N VAL A 409 15.90 -21.71 -3.92
CA VAL A 409 17.33 -21.58 -4.26
C VAL A 409 18.02 -22.93 -4.26
N GLY A 410 17.78 -23.77 -3.25
CA GLY A 410 18.31 -25.13 -3.20
C GLY A 410 17.85 -26.00 -4.37
N GLU A 411 16.59 -25.86 -4.80
CA GLU A 411 16.06 -26.55 -5.98
C GLU A 411 16.65 -26.04 -7.30
N ILE A 412 16.94 -24.74 -7.41
CA ILE A 412 17.64 -24.14 -8.57
C ILE A 412 19.08 -24.64 -8.62
N ASP A 413 19.80 -24.58 -7.50
CA ASP A 413 21.18 -25.03 -7.42
C ASP A 413 21.32 -26.54 -7.67
N GLY A 414 20.32 -27.32 -7.28
CA GLY A 414 20.21 -28.75 -7.58
C GLY A 414 19.71 -29.08 -9.00
N GLY A 415 19.34 -28.09 -9.82
CA GLY A 415 18.86 -28.29 -11.19
C GLY A 415 17.46 -28.90 -11.30
N ALA A 416 16.67 -28.88 -10.21
CA ALA A 416 15.31 -29.42 -10.20
C ALA A 416 14.30 -28.48 -10.89
N VAL A 417 14.59 -27.17 -10.93
CA VAL A 417 13.71 -26.17 -11.54
C VAL A 417 13.94 -26.10 -13.04
N LYS A 418 12.92 -26.52 -13.81
CA LYS A 418 12.90 -26.47 -15.28
C LYS A 418 12.27 -25.17 -15.81
N MET A 419 11.28 -24.66 -15.08
CA MET A 419 10.51 -23.47 -15.44
C MET A 419 10.26 -22.62 -14.18
N LEU A 420 10.74 -21.37 -14.20
CA LEU A 420 10.46 -20.37 -13.17
C LEU A 420 9.58 -19.26 -13.74
N ILE A 421 8.47 -19.01 -13.07
CA ILE A 421 7.55 -17.92 -13.34
C ILE A 421 7.63 -16.93 -12.18
N VAL A 422 8.03 -15.69 -12.47
CA VAL A 422 8.07 -14.60 -11.50
C VAL A 422 6.88 -13.68 -11.75
N LEU A 423 6.04 -13.46 -10.73
CA LEU A 423 4.82 -12.66 -10.78
C LEU A 423 5.00 -11.39 -9.91
N GLY A 424 5.15 -10.24 -10.55
CA GLY A 424 5.24 -8.91 -9.91
C GLY A 424 6.55 -8.61 -9.17
N ALA A 425 7.31 -9.64 -8.78
CA ALA A 425 8.50 -9.50 -7.94
C ALA A 425 9.79 -9.25 -8.75
N ASN A 426 10.74 -8.53 -8.16
CA ASN A 426 12.11 -8.33 -8.68
C ASN A 426 13.19 -9.03 -7.82
N PRO A 427 13.22 -10.38 -7.79
CA PRO A 427 14.13 -11.13 -6.93
C PRO A 427 15.61 -10.94 -7.24
N VAL A 428 15.99 -10.54 -8.46
CA VAL A 428 17.41 -10.28 -8.78
C VAL A 428 17.95 -9.07 -7.99
N TYR A 429 17.09 -8.08 -7.77
CA TYR A 429 17.36 -6.89 -6.99
C TYR A 429 17.15 -7.11 -5.48
N ASN A 430 15.97 -7.61 -5.07
CA ASN A 430 15.51 -7.52 -3.69
C ASN A 430 15.75 -8.77 -2.81
N THR A 431 16.36 -9.84 -3.33
CA THR A 431 16.69 -11.01 -2.50
C THR A 431 17.95 -10.79 -1.66
N PRO A 432 18.05 -11.39 -0.45
CA PRO A 432 19.23 -11.25 0.40
C PRO A 432 20.47 -11.84 -0.26
N ILE A 433 21.65 -11.33 0.07
CA ILE A 433 22.90 -11.68 -0.64
C ILE A 433 23.23 -13.18 -0.63
N ASP A 434 22.90 -13.90 0.46
CA ASP A 434 23.11 -15.35 0.59
C ASP A 434 22.13 -16.17 -0.29
N LEU A 435 20.90 -15.67 -0.42
CA LEU A 435 19.83 -16.27 -1.22
C LEU A 435 19.66 -15.62 -2.59
N ARG A 436 20.61 -14.76 -3.01
CA ARG A 436 20.42 -13.92 -4.17
C ARG A 436 20.18 -14.71 -5.44
N LEU A 437 19.09 -14.41 -6.17
CA LEU A 437 18.87 -14.97 -7.52
C LEU A 437 19.74 -14.23 -8.55
N ASN A 438 21.05 -14.37 -8.41
CA ASN A 438 22.03 -13.77 -9.32
C ASN A 438 22.01 -14.43 -10.72
N ALA A 439 22.77 -13.86 -11.65
CA ALA A 439 22.87 -14.38 -13.02
C ALA A 439 23.31 -15.85 -13.07
N GLU A 440 24.19 -16.31 -12.17
CA GLU A 440 24.62 -17.71 -12.12
C GLU A 440 23.44 -18.65 -11.84
N ARG A 441 22.68 -18.38 -10.78
CA ARG A 441 21.50 -19.19 -10.41
C ARG A 441 20.41 -19.10 -11.46
N MET A 442 20.11 -17.90 -11.95
CA MET A 442 19.10 -17.70 -12.98
C MET A 442 19.46 -18.48 -14.25
N ASN A 443 20.73 -18.49 -14.68
CA ASN A 443 21.15 -19.19 -15.90
C ASN A 443 21.11 -20.72 -15.80
N LYS A 444 20.96 -21.31 -14.61
CA LYS A 444 20.70 -22.75 -14.44
C LYS A 444 19.28 -23.15 -14.86
N ILE A 445 18.34 -22.19 -14.88
CA ILE A 445 16.92 -22.45 -15.15
C ILE A 445 16.66 -22.41 -16.66
N PRO A 446 16.20 -23.51 -17.28
CA PRO A 446 15.97 -23.59 -18.73
C PRO A 446 14.94 -22.59 -19.27
N LEU A 447 13.83 -22.37 -18.56
CA LEU A 447 12.79 -21.43 -18.95
C LEU A 447 12.46 -20.47 -17.81
N ARG A 448 12.54 -19.18 -18.08
CA ARG A 448 12.34 -18.09 -17.12
C ARG A 448 11.38 -17.09 -17.70
N ILE A 449 10.32 -16.80 -16.96
CA ILE A 449 9.23 -15.94 -17.38
C ILE A 449 9.01 -14.91 -16.27
N HIS A 450 9.04 -13.63 -16.64
CA HIS A 450 8.78 -12.52 -15.73
C HIS A 450 7.52 -11.78 -16.17
N LEU A 451 6.55 -11.63 -15.26
CA LEU A 451 5.44 -10.70 -15.38
C LEU A 451 5.74 -9.53 -14.45
N GLY A 452 5.87 -8.32 -15.00
CA GLY A 452 6.15 -7.13 -14.19
C GLY A 452 5.83 -5.84 -14.94
N MET A 453 5.63 -4.76 -14.19
CA MET A 453 5.32 -3.43 -14.76
C MET A 453 6.52 -2.81 -15.48
N TYR A 454 7.75 -3.15 -15.06
CA TYR A 454 8.99 -2.58 -15.59
C TYR A 454 9.91 -3.68 -16.12
N ALA A 455 10.74 -3.33 -17.11
CA ALA A 455 11.84 -4.16 -17.56
C ALA A 455 13.03 -4.00 -16.59
N ASP A 456 12.91 -4.62 -15.42
CA ASP A 456 13.88 -4.55 -14.32
C ASP A 456 15.02 -5.58 -14.43
N GLU A 457 15.87 -5.67 -13.39
CA GLU A 457 16.99 -6.61 -13.31
C GLU A 457 16.56 -8.08 -13.46
N THR A 458 15.33 -8.41 -13.07
CA THR A 458 14.77 -9.75 -13.25
C THR A 458 14.34 -9.97 -14.70
N ALA A 459 13.75 -8.98 -15.35
CA ALA A 459 13.40 -9.02 -16.76
C ALA A 459 14.64 -9.26 -17.64
N GLU A 460 15.77 -8.61 -17.35
CA GLU A 460 17.03 -8.77 -18.09
C GLU A 460 17.56 -10.21 -18.09
N LEU A 461 17.38 -10.92 -16.97
CA LEU A 461 17.82 -12.32 -16.82
C LEU A 461 16.76 -13.34 -17.26
N CYS A 462 15.55 -12.91 -17.60
CA CYS A 462 14.48 -13.79 -18.05
C CYS A 462 14.45 -13.95 -19.57
N HIS A 463 13.95 -15.10 -20.04
CA HIS A 463 13.74 -15.30 -21.48
C HIS A 463 12.52 -14.54 -21.97
N TRP A 464 11.47 -14.50 -21.16
CA TRP A 464 10.23 -13.82 -21.43
C TRP A 464 10.00 -12.74 -20.39
N HIS A 465 9.63 -11.54 -20.85
CA HIS A 465 9.09 -10.49 -20.01
C HIS A 465 7.73 -10.06 -20.56
N ILE A 466 6.72 -10.08 -19.70
CA ILE A 466 5.34 -9.75 -20.02
C ILE A 466 5.04 -8.47 -19.26
N ALA A 467 4.55 -7.46 -20.00
CA ALA A 467 4.04 -6.24 -19.39
C ALA A 467 2.88 -6.56 -18.44
N GLU A 468 3.01 -6.20 -17.18
CA GLU A 468 1.94 -6.34 -16.20
C GLU A 468 0.96 -5.16 -16.26
N LYS A 469 -0.34 -5.45 -16.14
CA LYS A 469 -1.36 -4.41 -15.97
C LYS A 469 -1.22 -3.75 -14.61
N HIS A 470 -1.33 -2.43 -14.56
CA HIS A 470 -1.48 -1.73 -13.29
C HIS A 470 -2.84 -2.09 -12.66
N TYR A 471 -2.97 -2.01 -11.33
CA TYR A 471 -4.22 -2.38 -10.64
C TYR A 471 -5.44 -1.56 -11.10
N LEU A 472 -5.23 -0.34 -11.63
CA LEU A 472 -6.28 0.49 -12.24
C LEU A 472 -6.72 0.04 -13.65
N GLU A 473 -6.09 -0.99 -14.21
CA GLU A 473 -6.32 -1.53 -15.56
C GLU A 473 -6.76 -3.00 -15.55
N THR A 474 -6.78 -3.65 -14.39
CA THR A 474 -7.17 -5.06 -14.23
C THR A 474 -8.31 -5.24 -13.25
N TRP A 475 -9.13 -6.27 -13.49
CA TRP A 475 -10.02 -6.81 -12.47
C TRP A 475 -9.25 -7.75 -11.54
N SER A 476 -9.51 -7.63 -10.24
CA SER A 476 -8.96 -8.55 -9.22
C SER A 476 -9.78 -8.45 -7.92
N ASP A 477 -9.35 -9.15 -6.89
CA ASP A 477 -9.82 -9.01 -5.52
C ASP A 477 -8.66 -9.16 -4.53
N THR A 478 -8.81 -8.62 -3.33
CA THR A 478 -7.74 -8.62 -2.31
C THR A 478 -8.33 -8.49 -0.91
N ARG A 479 -7.51 -8.67 0.13
CA ARG A 479 -7.95 -8.58 1.54
C ARG A 479 -7.28 -7.44 2.27
N ALA A 480 -8.08 -6.66 3.00
CA ALA A 480 -7.63 -5.65 3.93
C ALA A 480 -6.95 -6.29 5.16
N PHE A 481 -6.36 -5.46 6.01
CA PHE A 481 -5.63 -5.88 7.22
C PHE A 481 -6.49 -6.71 8.20
N ASP A 482 -7.82 -6.57 8.16
CA ASP A 482 -8.78 -7.31 8.99
C ASP A 482 -9.41 -8.50 8.26
N GLY A 483 -9.01 -8.76 7.01
CA GLY A 483 -9.54 -9.83 6.17
C GLY A 483 -10.74 -9.42 5.30
N THR A 484 -11.27 -8.20 5.45
CA THR A 484 -12.35 -7.70 4.59
C THR A 484 -11.91 -7.72 3.14
N VAL A 485 -12.71 -8.34 2.28
CA VAL A 485 -12.41 -8.47 0.86
C VAL A 485 -12.81 -7.21 0.11
N SER A 486 -11.90 -6.73 -0.74
CA SER A 486 -12.14 -5.64 -1.68
C SER A 486 -12.01 -6.10 -3.12
N ILE A 487 -12.88 -5.57 -3.98
CA ILE A 487 -12.78 -5.76 -5.42
C ILE A 487 -11.86 -4.68 -5.98
N VAL A 488 -10.90 -5.10 -6.80
CA VAL A 488 -10.06 -4.21 -7.59
C VAL A 488 -10.79 -3.96 -8.90
N GLN A 489 -11.40 -2.79 -9.03
CA GLN A 489 -12.06 -2.35 -10.24
C GLN A 489 -11.06 -1.59 -11.13
N PRO A 490 -10.96 -1.91 -12.43
CA PRO A 490 -10.24 -1.09 -13.38
C PRO A 490 -11.06 0.15 -13.73
N LEU A 491 -10.38 1.27 -13.85
CA LEU A 491 -10.99 2.55 -14.22
C LEU A 491 -10.79 2.91 -15.69
N ILE A 492 -9.77 2.34 -16.31
CA ILE A 492 -9.39 2.58 -17.69
C ILE A 492 -9.11 1.25 -18.37
N GLN A 493 -9.32 1.20 -19.68
CA GLN A 493 -8.78 0.09 -20.47
C GLN A 493 -7.25 0.12 -20.40
N PRO A 494 -6.58 -1.05 -20.42
CA PRO A 494 -5.12 -1.10 -20.40
C PRO A 494 -4.51 -0.17 -21.46
N LEU A 495 -3.61 0.73 -21.05
CA LEU A 495 -2.95 1.65 -22.00
C LEU A 495 -2.02 0.91 -22.96
N TYR A 496 -1.50 -0.23 -22.52
CA TYR A 496 -0.61 -1.13 -23.25
C TYR A 496 -1.20 -2.54 -23.29
N ASP A 497 -0.63 -3.44 -24.10
CA ASP A 497 -1.06 -4.85 -24.19
C ASP A 497 -0.58 -5.70 -22.98
N GLY A 498 -0.75 -5.15 -21.78
CA GLY A 498 -0.39 -5.81 -20.53
C GLY A 498 -1.30 -7.00 -20.19
N LYS A 499 -0.84 -7.84 -19.28
CA LYS A 499 -1.59 -8.99 -18.74
C LYS A 499 -1.63 -8.93 -17.22
N SER A 500 -2.71 -9.44 -16.64
CA SER A 500 -2.81 -9.56 -15.18
C SER A 500 -2.20 -10.87 -14.68
N SER A 501 -1.88 -10.91 -13.39
CA SER A 501 -1.49 -12.15 -12.70
C SER A 501 -2.56 -13.25 -12.85
N HIS A 502 -3.85 -12.89 -12.91
CA HIS A 502 -4.95 -13.83 -13.17
C HIS A 502 -4.87 -14.45 -14.56
N GLU A 503 -4.67 -13.64 -15.61
CA GLU A 503 -4.52 -14.13 -16.99
C GLU A 503 -3.26 -15.01 -17.13
N MET A 504 -2.17 -14.62 -16.46
CA MET A 504 -0.91 -15.35 -16.49
C MET A 504 -1.01 -16.72 -15.82
N VAL A 505 -1.64 -16.82 -14.64
CA VAL A 505 -1.86 -18.11 -13.97
C VAL A 505 -2.87 -18.96 -14.75
N GLN A 506 -3.92 -18.36 -15.29
CA GLN A 506 -4.94 -19.06 -16.06
C GLN A 506 -4.38 -19.76 -17.31
N LEU A 507 -3.31 -19.22 -17.92
CA LEU A 507 -2.62 -19.84 -19.05
C LEU A 507 -2.16 -21.29 -18.76
N PHE A 508 -1.86 -21.59 -17.50
CA PHE A 508 -1.40 -22.90 -17.03
C PHE A 508 -2.54 -23.89 -16.80
N SER A 509 -3.80 -23.47 -16.82
CA SER A 509 -4.96 -24.36 -16.74
C SER A 509 -5.14 -25.14 -18.05
N ARG A 510 -5.56 -26.41 -18.00
CA ARG A 510 -5.69 -27.24 -19.21
C ARG A 510 -6.74 -26.68 -20.17
N GLU A 511 -7.88 -26.31 -19.62
CA GLU A 511 -9.05 -25.75 -20.31
C GLU A 511 -9.24 -24.27 -19.98
N ASN A 512 -9.92 -23.53 -20.88
CA ASN A 512 -10.26 -22.11 -20.69
C ASN A 512 -9.04 -21.24 -20.30
N PHE A 513 -7.91 -21.48 -20.96
CA PHE A 513 -6.62 -20.85 -20.63
C PHE A 513 -6.51 -19.39 -21.09
N ASP A 514 -7.47 -18.91 -21.88
CA ASP A 514 -7.56 -17.59 -22.48
C ASP A 514 -8.61 -16.68 -21.81
N LYS A 515 -9.18 -17.11 -20.68
CA LYS A 515 -10.14 -16.32 -19.91
C LYS A 515 -9.55 -14.99 -19.48
N LYS A 516 -10.41 -13.97 -19.47
CA LYS A 516 -10.08 -12.62 -19.00
C LYS A 516 -10.25 -12.51 -17.49
N ASP A 517 -9.51 -11.56 -16.93
CA ASP A 517 -9.51 -11.24 -15.50
C ASP A 517 -10.93 -11.01 -14.95
N LEU A 518 -11.78 -10.24 -15.64
CA LEU A 518 -13.18 -10.01 -15.24
C LEU A 518 -13.96 -11.32 -15.12
N ASP A 519 -13.87 -12.19 -16.13
CA ASP A 519 -14.63 -13.44 -16.15
C ASP A 519 -14.16 -14.37 -15.03
N ILE A 520 -12.85 -14.45 -14.80
CA ILE A 520 -12.25 -15.24 -13.72
C ILE A 520 -12.79 -14.79 -12.35
N VAL A 521 -12.71 -13.49 -12.05
CA VAL A 521 -13.15 -12.93 -10.77
C VAL A 521 -14.66 -13.06 -10.62
N LYS A 522 -15.43 -12.74 -11.66
CA LYS A 522 -16.89 -12.83 -11.64
C LYS A 522 -17.36 -14.27 -11.43
N GLU A 523 -16.78 -15.25 -12.13
CA GLU A 523 -17.11 -16.67 -11.95
C GLU A 523 -16.77 -17.18 -10.54
N PHE A 524 -15.65 -16.74 -9.95
CA PHE A 524 -15.29 -17.09 -8.58
C PHE A 524 -16.37 -16.60 -7.61
N TRP A 525 -16.77 -15.32 -7.71
CA TRP A 525 -17.79 -14.75 -6.84
C TRP A 525 -19.20 -15.26 -7.13
N GLN A 526 -19.50 -15.70 -8.36
CA GLN A 526 -20.74 -16.42 -8.67
C GLN A 526 -20.83 -17.75 -7.90
N LYS A 527 -19.71 -18.46 -7.75
CA LYS A 527 -19.65 -19.72 -7.00
C LYS A 527 -19.67 -19.51 -5.49
N GLN A 528 -18.94 -18.53 -4.98
CA GLN A 528 -18.90 -18.24 -3.53
C GLN A 528 -20.18 -17.56 -3.03
N GLY A 529 -20.79 -16.73 -3.87
CA GLY A 529 -21.89 -15.84 -3.50
C GLY A 529 -21.44 -14.67 -2.62
N PHE A 530 -22.35 -13.71 -2.43
CA PHE A 530 -22.17 -12.58 -1.51
C PHE A 530 -23.04 -12.82 -0.27
N ALA A 531 -22.60 -13.70 0.62
CA ALA A 531 -23.29 -13.93 1.88
C ALA A 531 -23.12 -12.67 2.78
N GLY A 532 -24.16 -11.83 2.86
CA GLY A 532 -24.16 -10.67 3.77
C GLY A 532 -24.66 -9.33 3.21
N ALA A 533 -25.21 -9.27 1.99
CA ALA A 533 -25.88 -8.05 1.54
C ALA A 533 -27.02 -7.69 2.53
N PRO A 534 -27.04 -6.49 3.14
CA PRO A 534 -28.08 -6.13 4.08
C PRO A 534 -29.45 -6.26 3.42
N LYS A 535 -30.39 -6.90 4.12
CA LYS A 535 -31.81 -6.74 3.84
C LYS A 535 -32.14 -5.27 4.09
N THR A 536 -32.17 -4.46 3.04
CA THR A 536 -32.64 -3.07 3.10
C THR A 536 -34.11 -3.08 3.53
N GLY A 537 -34.36 -2.65 4.77
CA GLY A 537 -35.68 -2.59 5.36
C GLY A 537 -35.62 -2.32 6.86
N ALA A 538 -34.92 -1.28 7.30
CA ALA A 538 -35.14 -0.69 8.62
C ALA A 538 -34.79 0.80 8.56
N THR A 539 -35.82 1.60 8.84
CA THR A 539 -35.83 3.05 8.97
C THR A 539 -34.70 3.59 9.83
N ALA A 540 -34.12 4.71 9.37
CA ALA A 540 -33.26 5.57 10.16
C ALA A 540 -33.91 5.92 11.50
N ALA A 541 -33.23 5.60 12.60
CA ALA A 541 -33.50 6.16 13.91
C ALA A 541 -32.23 6.82 14.42
N SER A 542 -32.29 8.15 14.47
CA SER A 542 -31.33 9.05 15.07
C SER A 542 -30.99 8.62 16.51
N ALA A 543 -29.69 8.49 16.80
CA ALA A 543 -29.20 8.42 18.17
C ALA A 543 -29.05 9.86 18.68
N ASN A 544 -29.80 10.22 19.73
CA ASN A 544 -29.46 11.36 20.56
C ASN A 544 -29.36 10.93 22.03
N SER A 545 -28.14 11.09 22.53
CA SER A 545 -27.65 11.33 23.89
C SER A 545 -28.56 11.12 25.13
N ASN A 546 -27.95 10.39 26.08
CA ASN A 546 -27.85 10.64 27.52
C ASN A 546 -28.94 10.19 28.51
N GLY A 547 -28.48 9.41 29.50
CA GLY A 547 -28.49 9.87 30.90
C GLY A 547 -29.56 9.27 31.81
N SER A 548 -29.16 8.31 32.63
CA SER A 548 -29.90 7.86 33.82
C SER A 548 -29.95 8.95 34.88
N ALA A 549 -31.12 9.21 35.47
CA ALA A 549 -31.38 9.09 36.92
C ALA A 549 -32.57 9.93 37.44
N THR A 550 -33.43 9.24 38.21
CA THR A 550 -34.17 9.68 39.41
C THR A 550 -35.39 10.63 39.35
N ASN A 551 -36.47 10.10 39.96
CA ASN A 551 -37.48 10.71 40.83
C ASN A 551 -38.58 11.65 40.30
N ALA A 552 -39.79 11.27 40.76
CA ALA A 552 -40.90 12.11 41.22
C ALA A 552 -41.98 12.60 40.23
N GLN A 553 -43.19 12.04 40.47
CA GLN A 553 -44.46 12.73 40.70
C GLN A 553 -45.07 13.62 39.59
N THR A 554 -46.17 13.10 39.04
CA THR A 554 -47.48 13.75 38.89
C THR A 554 -47.55 15.27 39.07
N ARG A 555 -47.81 16.02 37.99
CA ARG A 555 -48.98 16.92 37.90
C ARG A 555 -49.17 17.56 36.52
N THR A 556 -50.44 17.81 36.29
CA THR A 556 -51.19 18.49 35.24
C THR A 556 -50.76 19.91 34.84
N GLN A 557 -51.19 20.25 33.62
CA GLN A 557 -51.86 21.49 33.18
C GLN A 557 -51.05 22.61 32.50
N THR A 558 -51.66 23.02 31.37
CA THR A 558 -51.78 24.35 30.76
C THR A 558 -50.63 24.94 29.97
N ALA A 559 -50.87 25.06 28.67
CA ALA A 559 -50.30 26.06 27.77
C ALA A 559 -51.22 27.29 27.69
N PRO A 560 -50.67 28.48 27.33
CA PRO A 560 -51.44 29.49 26.63
C PRO A 560 -50.82 29.92 25.28
N THR A 561 -51.68 29.88 24.26
CA THR A 561 -51.94 30.85 23.18
C THR A 561 -51.02 32.05 22.92
N ALA A 562 -50.71 32.29 21.64
CA ALA A 562 -51.07 33.49 20.84
C ALA A 562 -50.55 33.33 19.38
N GLN A 563 -51.40 33.20 18.36
CA GLN A 563 -52.02 34.24 17.52
C GLN A 563 -51.07 35.06 16.62
N ASN A 564 -51.23 34.88 15.30
CA ASN A 564 -51.40 35.92 14.26
C ASN A 564 -50.99 35.35 12.87
N SER A 565 -51.53 35.78 11.73
CA SER A 565 -52.87 36.14 11.28
C SER A 565 -52.76 36.35 9.76
N ALA A 566 -53.86 36.09 9.05
CA ALA A 566 -54.25 36.63 7.73
C ALA A 566 -53.39 36.27 6.50
N ALA A 567 -53.90 36.25 5.27
CA ALA A 567 -55.24 36.16 4.68
C ALA A 567 -55.04 36.21 3.15
N ASN A 568 -55.98 35.61 2.40
CA ASN A 568 -56.46 36.06 1.08
C ASN A 568 -55.49 36.00 -0.13
N SER A 569 -55.91 35.72 -1.37
CA SER A 569 -57.23 35.49 -1.96
C SER A 569 -57.08 35.27 -3.47
N ASN A 570 -58.17 34.81 -4.10
CA ASN A 570 -58.58 35.02 -5.49
C ASN A 570 -58.35 33.92 -6.53
N SER A 571 -59.40 33.08 -6.60
CA SER A 571 -60.01 32.51 -7.81
C SER A 571 -60.89 33.52 -8.55
N THR A 572 -60.93 33.44 -9.89
CA THR A 572 -62.08 33.65 -10.85
C THR A 572 -61.48 33.84 -12.26
N THR A 573 -61.99 33.39 -13.41
CA THR A 573 -63.21 32.71 -13.90
C THR A 573 -62.89 32.34 -15.37
N ALA A 574 -63.00 31.07 -15.78
CA ALA A 574 -64.14 30.48 -16.49
C ALA A 574 -64.55 31.17 -17.81
N ASN A 575 -64.37 30.46 -18.94
CA ASN A 575 -65.33 30.47 -20.03
C ASN A 575 -65.42 29.08 -20.69
N SER A 576 -66.66 28.67 -20.91
CA SER A 576 -67.19 27.36 -21.30
C SER A 576 -67.11 27.09 -22.81
N ALA A 577 -66.97 25.81 -23.20
CA ALA A 577 -68.06 25.03 -23.83
C ALA A 577 -67.57 23.71 -24.49
N THR A 578 -68.32 22.64 -24.19
CA THR A 578 -68.61 21.43 -25.02
C THR A 578 -67.47 20.55 -25.54
N ALA A 579 -67.34 19.33 -25.01
CA ALA A 579 -67.91 18.12 -25.64
C ALA A 579 -67.45 16.81 -24.96
N GLN A 580 -68.45 15.97 -24.64
CA GLN A 580 -68.48 14.51 -24.73
C GLN A 580 -67.64 13.61 -23.77
N THR A 581 -68.41 13.04 -22.84
CA THR A 581 -68.28 11.75 -22.11
C THR A 581 -68.02 10.53 -23.04
N PRO A 582 -67.62 9.32 -22.55
CA PRO A 582 -68.05 8.76 -21.26
C PRO A 582 -67.10 7.85 -20.45
N ASN A 583 -67.40 7.88 -19.14
CA ASN A 583 -67.51 6.77 -18.18
C ASN A 583 -66.28 5.92 -17.85
N ALA A 584 -65.61 6.39 -16.80
CA ALA A 584 -65.13 5.53 -15.73
C ALA A 584 -66.29 4.72 -15.11
N SER A 585 -66.05 3.43 -14.91
CA SER A 585 -66.73 2.62 -13.91
C SER A 585 -65.68 2.15 -12.90
N SER A 586 -65.82 2.61 -11.65
CA SER A 586 -65.46 1.79 -10.49
C SER A 586 -66.61 0.78 -10.29
N PRO A 587 -66.45 -0.40 -9.65
CA PRO A 587 -65.53 -0.66 -8.54
C PRO A 587 -64.93 -2.10 -8.51
N GLN A 588 -64.04 -2.34 -7.55
CA GLN A 588 -64.01 -3.54 -6.67
C GLN A 588 -62.59 -4.04 -6.37
N ASN A 589 -62.25 -3.85 -5.10
CA ASN A 589 -61.49 -4.74 -4.24
C ASN A 589 -61.27 -6.15 -4.82
N GLN A 590 -60.07 -6.41 -5.36
CA GLN A 590 -59.57 -7.77 -5.60
C GLN A 590 -58.16 -7.87 -5.03
N THR A 591 -58.07 -8.74 -4.05
CA THR A 591 -56.88 -9.40 -3.52
C THR A 591 -55.95 -9.83 -4.67
N ALA A 592 -54.97 -9.00 -4.99
CA ALA A 592 -53.86 -9.39 -5.83
C ALA A 592 -52.90 -10.23 -5.00
N THR A 593 -52.89 -11.52 -5.31
CA THR A 593 -51.89 -12.50 -4.90
C THR A 593 -50.49 -11.90 -5.00
N ALA A 594 -49.77 -11.95 -3.88
CA ALA A 594 -48.35 -11.62 -3.85
C ALA A 594 -47.66 -12.47 -4.92
N SER A 595 -47.16 -11.80 -5.96
CA SER A 595 -46.18 -12.40 -6.86
C SER A 595 -45.00 -12.86 -6.00
N PRO A 596 -44.46 -14.07 -6.20
CA PRO A 596 -43.31 -14.50 -5.44
C PRO A 596 -42.17 -13.51 -5.72
N VAL A 597 -41.71 -12.82 -4.68
CA VAL A 597 -40.53 -11.98 -4.73
C VAL A 597 -39.39 -12.86 -5.21
N ALA A 598 -38.95 -12.66 -6.45
CA ALA A 598 -37.78 -13.34 -6.99
C ALA A 598 -36.57 -13.03 -6.08
N PRO A 599 -35.73 -14.02 -5.76
CA PRO A 599 -34.50 -13.75 -5.01
C PRO A 599 -33.65 -12.75 -5.80
N ARG A 600 -33.13 -11.69 -5.14
CA ARG A 600 -32.28 -10.68 -5.79
C ARG A 600 -31.13 -11.38 -6.54
N ASN A 601 -30.99 -11.04 -7.82
CA ASN A 601 -30.07 -11.69 -8.77
C ASN A 601 -28.61 -11.38 -8.39
N PHE A 602 -27.68 -12.32 -8.64
CA PHE A 602 -26.24 -12.15 -8.43
C PHE A 602 -25.73 -10.81 -8.98
N GLU A 603 -26.23 -10.40 -10.15
CA GLU A 603 -25.84 -9.14 -10.81
C GLU A 603 -26.12 -7.90 -9.96
N ASP A 604 -27.23 -7.85 -9.20
CA ASP A 604 -27.55 -6.70 -8.35
C ASP A 604 -26.55 -6.60 -7.19
N ASN A 605 -26.20 -7.74 -6.59
CA ASN A 605 -25.21 -7.80 -5.52
C ASN A 605 -23.80 -7.51 -6.03
N TRP A 606 -23.45 -8.01 -7.22
CA TRP A 606 -22.18 -7.72 -7.88
C TRP A 606 -22.01 -6.23 -8.15
N ARG A 607 -23.03 -5.57 -8.71
CA ARG A 607 -23.04 -4.12 -8.91
C ARG A 607 -22.90 -3.35 -7.59
N LYS A 608 -23.58 -3.79 -6.53
CA LYS A 608 -23.45 -3.18 -5.20
C LYS A 608 -22.04 -3.32 -4.63
N VAL A 609 -21.44 -4.50 -4.72
CA VAL A 609 -20.08 -4.75 -4.23
C VAL A 609 -19.05 -3.92 -5.01
N ILE A 610 -19.20 -3.82 -6.34
CA ILE A 610 -18.34 -2.95 -7.16
C ILE A 610 -18.51 -1.48 -6.73
N HIS A 611 -19.75 -1.02 -6.54
CA HIS A 611 -20.04 0.35 -6.10
C HIS A 611 -19.40 0.66 -4.72
N ASP A 612 -19.57 -0.24 -3.75
CA ASP A 612 -19.07 -0.04 -2.39
C ASP A 612 -17.55 -0.31 -2.28
N GLY A 613 -16.97 -1.06 -3.23
CA GLY A 613 -15.56 -1.45 -3.30
C GLY A 613 -15.14 -2.56 -2.33
N LEU A 614 -16.09 -3.10 -1.55
CA LEU A 614 -15.84 -4.13 -0.55
C LEU A 614 -17.01 -5.10 -0.43
N ILE A 615 -16.70 -6.30 0.04
CA ILE A 615 -17.69 -7.34 0.29
C ILE A 615 -18.04 -7.31 1.78
N PRO A 616 -19.28 -6.96 2.15
CA PRO A 616 -19.65 -6.84 3.55
C PRO A 616 -19.56 -8.20 4.26
N ASN A 617 -19.22 -8.18 5.56
CA ASN A 617 -19.15 -9.35 6.44
C ASN A 617 -18.10 -10.41 6.04
N THR A 618 -17.03 -10.00 5.36
CA THR A 618 -15.90 -10.88 5.02
C THR A 618 -14.68 -10.73 5.94
N ALA A 619 -14.74 -9.82 6.92
CA ALA A 619 -13.71 -9.68 7.94
C ALA A 619 -13.42 -11.03 8.62
N ALA A 620 -12.13 -11.29 8.86
CA ALA A 620 -11.67 -12.57 9.39
C ALA A 620 -12.18 -12.79 10.83
N ALA A 621 -12.63 -14.01 11.09
CA ALA A 621 -13.08 -14.40 12.42
C ALA A 621 -11.92 -14.41 13.42
N ALA A 622 -12.20 -13.96 14.64
CA ALA A 622 -11.23 -14.01 15.72
C ALA A 622 -10.88 -15.46 16.07
N LYS A 623 -9.58 -15.75 16.16
CA LYS A 623 -9.00 -17.02 16.57
C LYS A 623 -8.65 -16.96 18.06
N SER A 624 -9.17 -17.91 18.83
CA SER A 624 -8.76 -18.09 20.22
C SER A 624 -7.34 -18.66 20.26
N VAL A 625 -6.47 -18.04 21.04
CA VAL A 625 -5.07 -18.46 21.21
C VAL A 625 -4.77 -18.68 22.69
N SER A 626 -3.81 -19.56 22.98
CA SER A 626 -3.30 -19.79 24.33
C SER A 626 -1.80 -19.54 24.33
N VAL A 627 -1.34 -18.71 25.27
CA VAL A 627 0.07 -18.31 25.35
C VAL A 627 0.88 -19.43 25.99
N ASN A 628 2.00 -19.77 25.35
CA ASN A 628 3.02 -20.66 25.85
C ASN A 628 4.32 -19.86 26.03
N THR A 629 4.84 -19.81 27.26
CA THR A 629 6.10 -19.11 27.57
C THR A 629 7.33 -20.03 27.57
N GLY A 630 7.18 -21.29 27.14
CA GLY A 630 8.26 -22.28 27.09
C GLY A 630 9.44 -21.85 26.20
N PHE A 631 9.21 -20.99 25.22
CA PHE A 631 10.27 -20.42 24.38
C PHE A 631 11.30 -19.59 25.17
N LEU A 632 10.95 -19.07 26.34
CA LEU A 632 11.85 -18.30 27.22
C LEU A 632 12.95 -19.18 27.85
N SER A 633 12.69 -20.49 27.96
CA SER A 633 13.66 -21.46 28.48
C SER A 633 14.61 -22.00 27.41
N GLN A 634 14.36 -21.71 26.13
CA GLN A 634 15.20 -22.19 25.04
C GLN A 634 16.47 -21.33 24.94
N PRO A 635 17.64 -21.95 24.72
CA PRO A 635 18.87 -21.22 24.46
C PRO A 635 18.68 -20.37 23.19
N GLN A 636 18.74 -19.06 23.37
CA GLN A 636 18.72 -18.11 22.27
C GLN A 636 20.12 -18.05 21.65
N ALA A 637 20.19 -17.97 20.32
CA ALA A 637 21.45 -17.62 19.67
C ALA A 637 21.81 -16.19 20.09
N ASN A 638 22.82 -16.04 20.95
CA ASN A 638 23.35 -14.73 21.25
C ASN A 638 23.95 -14.17 19.96
N PRO A 639 23.65 -12.91 19.58
CA PRO A 639 24.33 -12.30 18.47
C PRO A 639 25.83 -12.37 18.73
N VAL A 640 26.58 -12.89 17.76
CA VAL A 640 28.03 -12.96 17.83
C VAL A 640 28.55 -11.53 17.80
N ASN A 641 28.86 -10.99 18.98
CA ASN A 641 29.28 -9.61 19.14
C ASN A 641 30.77 -9.47 18.79
N ASN A 642 31.09 -9.62 17.50
CA ASN A 642 32.46 -9.55 16.98
C ASN A 642 32.82 -8.17 16.40
N GLY A 643 31.89 -7.20 16.38
CA GLY A 643 32.08 -5.87 15.80
C GLY A 643 31.69 -4.73 16.74
N GLY A 644 32.32 -3.56 16.58
CA GLY A 644 32.03 -2.36 17.40
C GLY A 644 30.84 -1.52 16.90
N LEU A 645 30.30 -1.81 15.71
CA LEU A 645 29.18 -1.12 15.08
C LEU A 645 28.12 -2.14 14.63
N GLU A 646 26.86 -1.73 14.73
CA GLU A 646 25.69 -2.53 14.31
C GLU A 646 24.96 -1.78 13.19
N VAL A 647 24.41 -2.53 12.23
CA VAL A 647 23.64 -1.99 11.10
C VAL A 647 22.21 -2.50 11.20
N SER A 648 21.24 -1.60 11.10
CA SER A 648 19.83 -1.92 10.93
C SER A 648 19.42 -1.59 9.49
N ILE A 649 18.78 -2.52 8.82
CA ILE A 649 18.27 -2.34 7.45
C ILE A 649 16.77 -2.12 7.57
N LEU A 650 16.30 -0.96 7.12
CA LEU A 650 14.90 -0.53 7.22
C LEU A 650 14.41 -0.13 5.83
N PRO A 651 13.13 -0.37 5.50
CA PRO A 651 12.54 0.19 4.28
C PRO A 651 12.47 1.72 4.37
N ASP A 652 12.65 2.39 3.25
CA ASP A 652 12.46 3.84 3.18
C ASP A 652 10.95 4.16 3.19
N PRO A 653 10.47 5.14 3.99
CA PRO A 653 9.04 5.45 4.08
C PRO A 653 8.43 6.03 2.78
N SER A 654 9.25 6.51 1.84
CA SER A 654 8.80 7.06 0.56
C SER A 654 8.84 6.03 -0.57
N VAL A 655 9.91 5.21 -0.67
CA VAL A 655 10.12 4.29 -1.81
C VAL A 655 9.94 2.80 -1.44
N TYR A 656 9.79 2.50 -0.15
CA TYR A 656 9.55 1.16 0.40
C TYR A 656 10.68 0.17 0.09
N ASP A 657 10.46 -0.73 -0.85
CA ASP A 657 11.34 -1.84 -1.21
C ASP A 657 11.99 -1.69 -2.60
N GLY A 658 11.79 -0.55 -3.25
CA GLY A 658 12.33 -0.26 -4.57
C GLY A 658 11.36 -0.49 -5.73
N ARG A 659 10.19 -1.12 -5.51
CA ARG A 659 9.19 -1.30 -6.60
C ARG A 659 8.63 0.03 -7.13
N PHE A 660 8.72 1.09 -6.31
CA PHE A 660 8.34 2.45 -6.67
C PHE A 660 9.54 3.34 -7.03
N ALA A 661 10.72 2.77 -7.27
CA ALA A 661 11.94 3.56 -7.52
C ALA A 661 11.84 4.45 -8.75
N ASN A 662 11.07 4.07 -9.78
CA ASN A 662 10.86 4.89 -10.98
C ASN A 662 9.80 6.00 -10.79
N ASN A 663 9.21 6.10 -9.60
CA ASN A 663 8.17 7.09 -9.34
C ASN A 663 8.78 8.44 -8.94
N GLY A 664 8.80 9.39 -9.88
CA GLY A 664 9.34 10.73 -9.65
C GLY A 664 8.70 11.47 -8.47
N TRP A 665 7.39 11.30 -8.22
CA TRP A 665 6.75 11.96 -7.06
C TRP A 665 7.28 11.43 -5.73
N LEU A 666 7.61 10.13 -5.63
CA LEU A 666 8.14 9.54 -4.40
C LEU A 666 9.64 9.79 -4.24
N GLN A 667 10.40 9.87 -5.33
CA GLN A 667 11.82 10.21 -5.31
C GLN A 667 12.06 11.68 -4.90
N GLU A 668 11.18 12.58 -5.36
CA GLU A 668 11.20 14.00 -5.01
C GLU A 668 10.56 14.28 -3.64
N LEU A 669 9.76 13.35 -3.10
CA LEU A 669 9.15 13.48 -1.78
C LEU A 669 10.24 13.47 -0.69
N PRO A 670 10.45 14.57 0.07
CA PRO A 670 11.50 14.62 1.07
C PRO A 670 11.24 13.61 2.18
N ASN A 671 12.27 12.80 2.52
CA ASN A 671 12.18 11.88 3.65
C ASN A 671 11.70 12.65 4.90
N PRO A 672 10.69 12.14 5.64
CA PRO A 672 10.01 12.90 6.68
C PRO A 672 10.94 13.36 7.81
N LEU A 673 12.03 12.63 8.06
CA LEU A 673 12.99 12.92 9.11
C LEU A 673 14.21 13.70 8.60
N THR A 674 14.85 13.22 7.53
CA THR A 674 16.12 13.80 7.04
C THR A 674 15.95 14.88 5.99
N LYS A 675 14.77 14.95 5.35
CA LYS A 675 14.45 15.83 4.21
C LYS A 675 15.27 15.55 2.94
N ILE A 676 15.97 14.44 2.89
CA ILE A 676 16.75 14.01 1.73
C ILE A 676 15.79 13.48 0.65
N THR A 677 16.13 13.76 -0.61
CA THR A 677 15.47 13.28 -1.82
C THR A 677 16.51 12.63 -2.73
N TRP A 678 16.09 11.77 -3.66
CA TRP A 678 16.95 11.15 -4.69
C TRP A 678 18.22 10.44 -4.18
N SER A 679 18.26 10.01 -2.92
CA SER A 679 19.44 9.39 -2.32
C SER A 679 19.09 8.47 -1.17
N ASN A 680 19.85 7.38 -1.04
CA ASN A 680 19.87 6.52 0.13
C ASN A 680 21.01 6.93 1.07
N VAL A 681 20.82 6.79 2.39
CA VAL A 681 21.77 7.25 3.39
C VAL A 681 21.98 6.26 4.53
N ALA A 682 23.19 6.26 5.08
CA ALA A 682 23.47 5.62 6.37
C ALA A 682 23.24 6.62 7.50
N LEU A 683 22.21 6.37 8.34
CA LEU A 683 21.93 7.21 9.50
C LEU A 683 22.88 6.85 10.65
N VAL A 684 23.64 7.83 11.12
CA VAL A 684 24.63 7.66 12.18
C VAL A 684 24.36 8.67 13.30
N SER A 685 24.38 8.22 14.56
CA SER A 685 24.21 9.13 15.70
C SER A 685 25.34 10.17 15.75
N PRO A 686 25.11 11.41 16.23
CA PRO A 686 26.17 12.40 16.36
C PRO A 686 27.37 11.92 17.18
N ASN A 687 27.14 11.16 18.25
CA ASN A 687 28.20 10.59 19.08
C ASN A 687 29.02 9.54 18.31
N THR A 688 28.36 8.67 17.56
CA THR A 688 29.03 7.68 16.70
C THR A 688 29.81 8.38 15.58
N ALA A 689 29.23 9.40 14.94
CA ALA A 689 29.88 10.19 13.90
C ALA A 689 31.14 10.91 14.43
N ALA A 690 31.07 11.51 15.62
CA ALA A 690 32.23 12.13 16.28
C ALA A 690 33.35 11.11 16.56
N ASN A 691 32.99 9.92 17.08
CA ASN A 691 33.96 8.85 17.33
C ASN A 691 34.61 8.35 16.03
N LEU A 692 33.85 8.28 14.94
CA LEU A 692 34.33 7.89 13.61
C LEU A 692 34.96 9.05 12.82
N LYS A 693 34.99 10.27 13.38
CA LYS A 693 35.46 11.50 12.70
C LYS A 693 34.78 11.75 11.35
N LEU A 694 33.48 11.47 11.27
CA LEU A 694 32.64 11.75 10.12
C LEU A 694 32.06 13.16 10.25
N ASN A 695 32.23 13.98 9.22
CA ASN A 695 31.50 15.24 9.07
C ASN A 695 30.25 14.99 8.22
N GLN A 696 29.14 15.70 8.49
CA GLN A 696 27.97 15.67 7.60
C GLN A 696 28.41 16.08 6.19
N ALA A 697 28.25 15.15 5.23
CA ALA A 697 28.26 15.51 3.82
C ALA A 697 27.01 16.38 3.58
N ARG A 698 27.19 17.57 3.02
CA ARG A 698 26.10 18.40 2.53
C ARG A 698 25.78 18.03 1.10
#